data_AF-A0A812YXS2-F1
#
_entry.id   AF-A0A812YXS2-F1
#
_cell.length_a   1.000
_cell.length_b   1.000
_cell.length_c   1.000
_cell.angle_alpha   90.00
_cell.angle_beta   90.00
_cell.angle_gamma   90.00
#
_symmetry.space_group_name_H-M   'P 1'
#
loop_
_entity.id
_entity.type
_entity.pdbx_description
1 polymer ?
#
loop_
_entity_poly.entity_id
_entity_poly.type
_entity_poly.pdbx_seq_one_letter_code
_entity_poly.pdbx_strand_id
1 'polypeptide(L)'
;MASSSTDAFAERPAKLQKVNALRRKLPHLTASALSEVCKVLRDEGVPELTQRKHIAEAAWQPLKENRILNRLSLLQTDGAELQIPSVDFWALLQAAISDADSNFAQYFWACIDKNPPSPSSAWRLILYTDEIVPGNPLAVQTKRKIWACYASFVELGSYALQHEESWLCIGLLRSSLMAKAEAGVSQWISKILRDIFMRPANHLEHGCISLQRPGGPPVLFRVVLSMIVQDGGAHKALWSCKGDAGTRMCMLCRNVIAQRCDILHSSGLPVVGSSEIRESKLSLATDQSIHEAMAKLAEKKMLLNAADFSTWQQATGWTYNSCSLLQQEDQRWLVRPVSQYCHDSMHTLLVSGVFQTVTWLVLEALQKQFPNLWEIADEYVAKWTLPRNISAKAEGMLGQSRAKACKEAETFKCTASEGLTLSPILACFFRQLARANANVEAVQAIQCFLQLDKLVACCQRARSEGAVSPGQMRKHVSDFLQAVHAAEWQDRMHSKFHWLLHFGSHLEKWGFMVQCYTHERKHRTIKRFAEDIKKTSAYEQGLLREVLGQELYCLARADCFAAMLQLQDPKPASRRKAAALRKIIPELTSAQVIHVAEKVRLPSGERICRGDAVLLEGNGCLECALVWAFVELAGQAYSVVHSISSLLCDDSCIDSLHLLPCRDFLCACTWRDMAGGRRQIILPASLR
;
A
#
# COMPACT_ATOMS: atom_id res chain seq x y z
N MET A 1 30.10 -56.02 18.24
CA MET A 1 30.11 -54.80 17.40
C MET A 1 28.79 -54.06 17.57
N ALA A 2 28.60 -53.45 18.75
CA ALA A 2 27.48 -52.57 19.07
C ALA A 2 28.10 -51.25 19.56
N SER A 3 28.31 -50.30 18.65
CA SER A 3 28.97 -49.03 18.98
C SER A 3 28.52 -47.88 18.06
N SER A 4 27.21 -47.74 17.80
CA SER A 4 26.72 -46.63 16.96
C SER A 4 25.53 -45.84 17.51
N SER A 5 24.94 -46.21 18.66
CA SER A 5 23.81 -45.47 19.24
C SER A 5 24.15 -44.68 20.51
N THR A 6 25.18 -45.07 21.26
CA THR A 6 25.57 -44.41 22.53
C THR A 6 26.39 -43.13 22.34
N ASP A 7 27.25 -43.05 21.31
CA ASP A 7 28.07 -41.85 21.03
C ASP A 7 27.25 -40.64 20.57
N ALA A 8 26.14 -40.88 19.86
CA ALA A 8 25.27 -39.80 19.39
C ALA A 8 24.56 -39.06 20.54
N PHE A 9 24.32 -39.73 21.67
CA PHE A 9 23.71 -39.12 22.86
C PHE A 9 24.71 -38.33 23.71
N ALA A 10 25.98 -38.73 23.74
CA ALA A 10 27.05 -38.03 24.47
C ALA A 10 27.48 -36.70 23.81
N GLU A 11 27.37 -36.58 22.49
CA GLU A 11 27.78 -35.36 21.77
C GLU A 11 26.74 -34.23 21.80
N ARG A 12 25.45 -34.53 21.99
CA ARG A 12 24.39 -33.52 21.94
C ARG A 12 24.53 -32.45 23.03
N PRO A 13 24.82 -32.78 24.30
CA PRO A 13 25.06 -31.77 25.34
C PRO A 13 26.21 -30.82 25.00
N ALA A 14 27.34 -31.33 24.50
CA ALA A 14 28.48 -30.52 24.09
C ALA A 14 28.16 -29.59 22.90
N LYS A 15 27.41 -30.10 21.90
CA LYS A 15 26.90 -29.29 20.77
C LYS A 15 25.95 -28.19 21.25
N LEU A 16 25.02 -28.50 22.16
CA LEU A 16 24.11 -27.51 22.76
C LEU A 16 24.85 -26.45 23.57
N GLN A 17 25.91 -26.83 24.30
CA GLN A 17 26.74 -25.88 25.03
C GLN A 17 27.45 -24.90 24.09
N LYS A 18 27.97 -25.36 22.95
CA LYS A 18 28.57 -24.49 21.91
C LYS A 18 27.56 -23.51 21.33
N VAL A 19 26.35 -23.97 21.02
CA VAL A 19 25.24 -23.10 20.53
C VAL A 19 24.88 -22.06 21.58
N ASN A 20 24.73 -22.46 22.84
CA ASN A 20 24.43 -21.52 23.93
C ASN A 20 25.56 -20.50 24.13
N ALA A 21 26.83 -20.93 24.12
CA ALA A 21 27.97 -20.03 24.23
C ALA A 21 28.00 -18.99 23.08
N LEU A 22 27.75 -19.41 21.84
CA LEU A 22 27.66 -18.50 20.70
C LEU A 22 26.52 -17.48 20.86
N ARG A 23 25.33 -17.94 21.28
CA ARG A 23 24.18 -17.08 21.57
C ARG A 23 24.48 -16.05 22.66
N ARG A 24 25.27 -16.41 23.69
CA ARG A 24 25.68 -15.48 24.76
C ARG A 24 26.77 -14.50 24.30
N LYS A 25 27.63 -14.88 23.36
CA LYS A 25 28.63 -13.99 22.75
C LYS A 25 28.01 -12.94 21.82
N LEU A 26 26.91 -13.27 21.14
CA LEU A 26 26.20 -12.38 20.22
C LEU A 26 24.75 -12.16 20.70
N PRO A 27 24.54 -11.56 21.89
CA PRO A 27 23.22 -11.52 22.53
C PRO A 27 22.19 -10.67 21.78
N HIS A 28 22.64 -9.84 20.83
CA HIS A 28 21.78 -8.99 20.00
C HIS A 28 21.15 -9.73 18.82
N LEU A 29 21.66 -10.92 18.44
CA LEU A 29 21.03 -11.73 17.40
C LEU A 29 19.89 -12.54 18.01
N THR A 30 18.71 -12.46 17.39
CA THR A 30 17.59 -13.36 17.73
C THR A 30 17.97 -14.81 17.43
N ALA A 31 17.32 -15.77 18.09
CA ALA A 31 17.58 -17.19 17.82
C ALA A 31 17.37 -17.54 16.33
N SER A 32 16.34 -16.97 15.71
CA SER A 32 16.06 -17.15 14.28
C SER A 32 17.15 -16.53 13.40
N ALA A 33 17.60 -15.31 13.71
CA ALA A 33 18.68 -14.65 12.96
C ALA A 33 19.99 -15.43 13.06
N LEU A 34 20.35 -15.90 14.26
CA LEU A 34 21.54 -16.73 14.45
C LEU A 34 21.44 -18.05 13.69
N SER A 35 20.26 -18.68 13.69
CA SER A 35 20.01 -19.91 12.92
C SER A 35 20.20 -19.70 11.41
N GLU A 36 19.68 -18.61 10.85
CA GLU A 36 19.85 -18.30 9.44
C GLU A 36 21.29 -17.95 9.08
N VAL A 37 22.00 -17.18 9.91
CA VAL A 37 23.44 -16.94 9.72
C VAL A 37 24.22 -18.25 9.69
N CYS A 38 23.96 -19.16 10.64
CA CYS A 38 24.61 -20.47 10.66
C CYS A 38 24.26 -21.35 9.47
N LYS A 39 23.08 -21.16 8.86
CA LYS A 39 22.68 -21.87 7.65
C LYS A 39 23.41 -21.31 6.44
N VAL A 40 23.40 -19.99 6.23
CA VAL A 40 24.12 -19.31 5.14
C VAL A 40 25.61 -19.65 5.18
N LEU A 41 26.26 -19.54 6.35
CA LEU A 41 27.68 -19.86 6.47
C LEU A 41 28.03 -21.34 6.21
N ARG A 42 27.06 -22.25 6.38
CA ARG A 42 27.23 -23.67 6.08
C ARG A 42 27.06 -23.94 4.58
N ASP A 43 26.06 -23.31 3.98
CA ASP A 43 25.66 -23.56 2.60
C ASP A 43 26.57 -22.80 1.60
N GLU A 44 26.99 -21.58 1.96
CA GLU A 44 27.76 -20.67 1.10
C GLU A 44 29.21 -20.45 1.57
N GLY A 45 29.54 -20.86 2.80
CA GLY A 45 30.85 -20.63 3.42
C GLY A 45 30.99 -19.27 4.11
N VAL A 46 32.18 -19.02 4.68
CA VAL A 46 32.49 -17.73 5.33
C VAL A 46 33.08 -16.78 4.28
N PRO A 47 32.59 -15.54 4.14
CA PRO A 47 33.21 -14.56 3.25
C PRO A 47 34.67 -14.32 3.59
N GLU A 48 35.53 -14.11 2.58
CA GLU A 48 36.97 -13.85 2.79
C GLU A 48 37.22 -12.56 3.58
N LEU A 49 36.39 -11.54 3.32
CA LEU A 49 36.46 -10.23 3.97
C LEU A 49 35.45 -10.14 5.13
N THR A 50 35.91 -10.37 6.36
CA THR A 50 35.03 -10.48 7.55
C THR A 50 35.04 -9.26 8.48
N GLN A 51 35.93 -8.29 8.25
CA GLN A 51 36.09 -7.14 9.14
C GLN A 51 34.96 -6.12 8.97
N ARG A 52 34.59 -5.42 10.05
CA ARG A 52 33.57 -4.35 10.05
C ARG A 52 33.79 -3.28 8.98
N LYS A 53 35.05 -2.94 8.70
CA LYS A 53 35.41 -1.96 7.66
C LYS A 53 35.01 -2.44 6.25
N HIS A 54 35.21 -3.73 5.96
CA HIS A 54 34.83 -4.33 4.68
C HIS A 54 33.31 -4.40 4.52
N ILE A 55 32.58 -4.70 5.59
CA ILE A 55 31.10 -4.66 5.57
C ILE A 55 30.60 -3.25 5.27
N ALA A 56 31.19 -2.23 5.91
CA ALA A 56 30.84 -0.84 5.62
C ALA A 56 31.21 -0.42 4.19
N GLU A 57 32.36 -0.86 3.69
CA GLU A 57 32.82 -0.63 2.32
C GLU A 57 31.89 -1.29 1.30
N ALA A 58 31.53 -2.56 1.49
CA ALA A 58 30.60 -3.30 0.63
C ALA A 58 29.22 -2.62 0.55
N ALA A 59 28.73 -2.06 1.66
CA ALA A 59 27.47 -1.29 1.65
C ALA A 59 27.58 0.06 0.90
N TRP A 60 28.78 0.65 0.85
CA TRP A 60 29.03 1.92 0.14
C TRP A 60 29.35 1.74 -1.33
N GLN A 61 29.99 0.63 -1.69
CA GLN A 61 30.53 0.36 -3.01
C GLN A 61 29.50 0.57 -4.14
N PRO A 62 28.33 -0.09 -4.14
CA PRO A 62 27.38 0.07 -5.25
C PRO A 62 26.86 1.50 -5.38
N LEU A 63 26.75 2.23 -4.26
CA LEU A 63 26.26 3.61 -4.26
C LEU A 63 27.30 4.59 -4.82
N LYS A 64 28.59 4.34 -4.57
CA LYS A 64 29.70 5.17 -5.06
C LYS A 64 29.98 4.91 -6.53
N GLU A 65 30.07 3.65 -6.94
CA GLU A 65 30.34 3.25 -8.32
C GLU A 65 29.28 3.82 -9.27
N ASN A 66 28.02 3.77 -8.85
CA ASN A 66 26.90 4.29 -9.63
C ASN A 66 26.61 5.78 -9.37
N ARG A 67 27.37 6.46 -8.52
CA ARG A 67 27.18 7.90 -8.19
C ARG A 67 25.74 8.24 -7.75
N ILE A 68 25.13 7.36 -6.97
CA ILE A 68 23.71 7.46 -6.57
C ILE A 68 23.46 8.59 -5.57
N LEU A 69 24.45 8.98 -4.78
CA LEU A 69 24.28 9.97 -3.71
C LEU A 69 24.88 11.32 -4.07
N ASN A 70 24.05 12.35 -3.90
CA ASN A 70 24.38 13.75 -4.11
C ASN A 70 24.11 14.57 -2.83
N ARG A 71 24.21 15.89 -2.94
CA ARG A 71 23.78 16.84 -1.91
C ARG A 71 22.77 17.82 -2.48
N LEU A 72 21.80 18.21 -1.64
CA LEU A 72 20.88 19.31 -1.91
C LEU A 72 21.02 20.38 -0.83
N SER A 73 20.83 21.64 -1.23
CA SER A 73 20.76 22.78 -0.32
C SER A 73 19.31 23.21 -0.12
N LEU A 74 18.89 23.31 1.15
CA LEU A 74 17.61 23.89 1.56
C LEU A 74 17.87 25.21 2.28
N LEU A 75 17.14 26.26 1.93
CA LEU A 75 17.08 27.48 2.72
C LEU A 75 16.42 27.18 4.07
N GLN A 76 17.01 27.67 5.14
CA GLN A 76 16.49 27.56 6.49
C GLN A 76 15.66 28.79 6.88
N THR A 77 14.87 28.62 7.95
CA THR A 77 14.07 29.68 8.57
C THR A 77 14.84 30.88 9.11
N ASP A 78 16.14 30.73 9.36
CA ASP A 78 17.06 31.80 9.75
C ASP A 78 17.81 32.42 8.56
N GLY A 79 17.50 31.99 7.33
CA GLY A 79 18.16 32.42 6.10
C GLY A 79 19.46 31.67 5.77
N ALA A 80 19.93 30.75 6.62
CA ALA A 80 21.11 29.94 6.34
C ALA A 80 20.82 28.81 5.33
N GLU A 81 21.86 28.15 4.84
CA GLU A 81 21.73 26.97 3.98
C GLU A 81 21.96 25.67 4.76
N LEU A 82 20.99 24.76 4.66
CA LEU A 82 21.06 23.40 5.17
C LEU A 82 21.44 22.42 4.05
N GLN A 83 22.66 21.91 4.12
CA GLN A 83 23.15 20.86 3.23
C GLN A 83 22.67 19.48 3.70
N ILE A 84 21.94 18.77 2.84
CA ILE A 84 21.42 17.43 3.12
C ILE A 84 21.89 16.43 2.06
N PRO A 85 22.06 15.14 2.40
CA PRO A 85 22.25 14.11 1.38
C PRO A 85 20.98 13.96 0.54
N SER A 86 21.17 13.67 -0.74
CA SER A 86 20.10 13.42 -1.70
C SER A 86 20.41 12.20 -2.55
N VAL A 87 19.37 11.65 -3.19
CA VAL A 87 19.49 10.54 -4.13
C VAL A 87 19.35 11.11 -5.54
N ASP A 88 20.32 10.80 -6.38
CA ASP A 88 20.22 10.98 -7.82
C ASP A 88 19.29 9.90 -8.38
N PHE A 89 18.05 10.29 -8.68
CA PHE A 89 17.02 9.38 -9.17
C PHE A 89 17.44 8.63 -10.44
N TRP A 90 18.07 9.32 -11.39
CA TRP A 90 18.45 8.72 -12.66
C TRP A 90 19.61 7.75 -12.51
N ALA A 91 20.58 8.08 -11.65
CA ALA A 91 21.67 7.18 -11.31
C ALA A 91 21.16 5.92 -10.57
N LEU A 92 20.23 6.07 -9.63
CA LEU A 92 19.60 4.95 -8.94
C LEU A 92 18.83 4.05 -9.92
N LEU A 93 18.03 4.65 -10.80
CA LEU A 93 17.28 3.91 -11.81
C LEU A 93 18.22 3.17 -12.77
N GLN A 94 19.27 3.83 -13.26
CA GLN A 94 20.26 3.19 -14.13
C GLN A 94 20.94 2.02 -13.42
N ALA A 95 21.33 2.16 -12.14
CA ALA A 95 21.91 1.07 -11.37
C ALA A 95 20.95 -0.11 -11.23
N ALA A 96 19.66 0.15 -11.00
CA ALA A 96 18.64 -0.88 -10.86
C ALA A 96 18.37 -1.69 -12.14
N ILE A 97 18.65 -1.11 -13.32
CA ILE A 97 18.35 -1.72 -14.63
C ILE A 97 19.59 -2.14 -15.43
N SER A 98 20.79 -2.01 -14.84
CA SER A 98 22.07 -2.32 -15.49
C SER A 98 22.43 -3.81 -15.50
N ASP A 99 21.85 -4.60 -14.60
CA ASP A 99 22.08 -6.05 -14.54
C ASP A 99 21.04 -6.77 -15.41
N ALA A 100 21.47 -7.43 -16.49
CA ALA A 100 20.57 -8.14 -17.40
C ALA A 100 19.88 -9.36 -16.75
N ASP A 101 20.48 -9.92 -15.71
CA ASP A 101 19.97 -11.10 -15.00
C ASP A 101 19.00 -10.72 -13.87
N SER A 102 18.88 -9.42 -13.58
CA SER A 102 17.92 -8.89 -12.60
C SER A 102 16.47 -9.01 -13.09
N ASN A 103 15.61 -9.62 -12.28
CA ASN A 103 14.17 -9.73 -12.55
C ASN A 103 13.53 -8.35 -12.78
N PHE A 104 13.93 -7.33 -12.00
CA PHE A 104 13.41 -5.98 -12.19
C PHE A 104 13.88 -5.35 -13.50
N ALA A 105 15.17 -5.53 -13.87
CA ALA A 105 15.69 -4.98 -15.12
C ALA A 105 14.98 -5.58 -16.32
N GLN A 106 14.83 -6.91 -16.36
CA GLN A 106 14.10 -7.60 -17.43
C GLN A 106 12.66 -7.09 -17.54
N TYR A 107 11.98 -6.95 -16.41
CA TYR A 107 10.61 -6.42 -16.36
C TYR A 107 10.54 -4.97 -16.85
N PHE A 108 11.43 -4.09 -16.37
CA PHE A 108 11.49 -2.68 -16.75
C PHE A 108 11.73 -2.52 -18.26
N TRP A 109 12.69 -3.26 -18.82
CA TRP A 109 12.97 -3.24 -20.25
C TRP A 109 11.82 -3.82 -21.08
N ALA A 110 11.14 -4.87 -20.60
CA ALA A 110 9.93 -5.37 -21.25
C ALA A 110 8.79 -4.33 -21.22
N CYS A 111 8.65 -3.56 -20.14
CA CYS A 111 7.72 -2.44 -20.09
C CYS A 111 8.09 -1.32 -21.07
N ILE A 112 9.38 -1.03 -21.26
CA ILE A 112 9.87 -0.10 -22.30
C ILE A 112 9.52 -0.62 -23.69
N ASP A 113 9.75 -1.90 -23.97
CA ASP A 113 9.43 -2.48 -25.27
C ASP A 113 7.92 -2.45 -25.54
N LYS A 114 7.09 -2.66 -24.51
CA LYS A 114 5.62 -2.57 -24.58
C LYS A 114 5.10 -1.14 -24.70
N ASN A 115 5.74 -0.19 -24.01
CA ASN A 115 5.37 1.22 -23.99
C ASN A 115 6.59 2.10 -24.34
N PRO A 116 7.01 2.15 -25.62
CA PRO A 116 8.23 2.87 -25.98
C PRO A 116 8.14 4.36 -25.60
N PRO A 117 9.05 4.89 -24.78
CA PRO A 117 9.07 6.31 -24.45
C PRO A 117 9.40 7.12 -25.70
N SER A 118 8.60 8.14 -25.98
CA SER A 118 8.80 9.04 -27.12
C SER A 118 8.32 10.45 -26.78
N PRO A 119 8.62 11.47 -27.61
CA PRO A 119 8.06 12.81 -27.42
C PRO A 119 6.53 12.84 -27.37
N SER A 120 5.84 11.94 -28.08
CA SER A 120 4.38 11.83 -28.08
C SER A 120 3.83 10.85 -27.02
N SER A 121 4.69 10.02 -26.42
CA SER A 121 4.33 8.98 -25.45
C SER A 121 5.34 8.99 -24.29
N ALA A 122 5.24 10.02 -23.45
CA ALA A 122 6.10 10.17 -22.28
C ALA A 122 5.68 9.20 -21.16
N TRP A 123 6.66 8.61 -20.47
CA TRP A 123 6.40 7.87 -19.25
C TRP A 123 5.97 8.81 -18.13
N ARG A 124 5.10 8.31 -17.24
CA ARG A 124 4.42 9.10 -16.22
C ARG A 124 5.00 8.77 -14.86
N LEU A 125 5.80 9.68 -14.32
CA LEU A 125 6.37 9.58 -12.99
C LEU A 125 5.27 9.79 -11.93
N ILE A 126 5.25 8.92 -10.93
CA ILE A 126 4.40 8.99 -9.75
C ILE A 126 5.28 9.21 -8.52
N LEU A 127 4.87 10.14 -7.65
CA LEU A 127 5.52 10.38 -6.37
C LEU A 127 4.61 10.04 -5.19
N TYR A 128 5.23 9.54 -4.13
CA TYR A 128 4.61 9.38 -2.81
C TYR A 128 5.57 9.94 -1.76
N THR A 129 5.04 10.64 -0.76
CA THR A 129 5.82 11.04 0.43
C THR A 129 5.00 10.83 1.68
N ASP A 130 5.67 10.49 2.76
CA ASP A 130 5.05 10.30 4.06
C ASP A 130 6.05 10.45 5.21
N GLU A 131 5.54 10.66 6.42
CA GLU A 131 6.30 10.84 7.63
C GLU A 131 6.25 9.59 8.53
N ILE A 132 7.37 8.91 8.60
CA ILE A 132 7.53 7.62 9.27
C ILE A 132 8.04 7.83 10.70
N VAL A 133 7.44 7.14 11.66
CA VAL A 133 7.96 7.03 13.04
C VAL A 133 8.60 5.65 13.24
N PRO A 134 9.93 5.54 13.34
CA PRO A 134 10.61 4.32 13.77
C PRO A 134 10.44 4.07 15.27
N GLY A 135 10.34 2.80 15.68
CA GLY A 135 10.24 2.39 17.08
C GLY A 135 8.87 2.66 17.70
N ASN A 136 8.86 2.95 19.01
CA ASN A 136 7.63 3.20 19.77
C ASN A 136 7.07 4.61 19.45
N PRO A 137 5.89 4.73 18.80
CA PRO A 137 5.29 6.03 18.49
C PRO A 137 4.91 6.86 19.72
N LEU A 138 4.75 6.22 20.89
CA LEU A 138 4.39 6.84 22.15
C LEU A 138 5.61 7.29 22.97
N ALA A 139 6.83 7.15 22.44
CA ALA A 139 8.02 7.63 23.13
C ALA A 139 8.00 9.16 23.26
N VAL A 140 8.33 9.67 24.46
CA VAL A 140 8.33 11.11 24.80
C VAL A 140 9.19 11.95 23.84
N GLN A 141 10.21 11.35 23.20
CA GLN A 141 11.02 12.01 22.17
C GLN A 141 11.23 11.11 20.95
N THR A 142 10.52 11.37 19.86
CA THR A 142 10.70 10.71 18.56
C THR A 142 11.73 11.44 17.69
N LYS A 143 12.97 11.56 18.18
CA LYS A 143 14.10 12.26 17.48
C LYS A 143 14.51 11.66 16.12
N ARG A 144 13.87 10.56 15.70
CA ARG A 144 14.16 9.81 14.48
C ARG A 144 12.95 9.68 13.56
N LYS A 145 11.92 10.49 13.77
CA LYS A 145 10.85 10.63 12.77
C LYS A 145 11.46 11.09 11.45
N ILE A 146 11.08 10.47 10.34
CA ILE A 146 11.72 10.62 9.02
C ILE A 146 10.66 10.84 7.96
N TRP A 147 10.84 11.85 7.12
CA TRP A 147 10.16 11.96 5.84
C TRP A 147 10.82 11.05 4.82
N ALA A 148 10.01 10.25 4.13
CA ALA A 148 10.42 9.44 2.99
C ALA A 148 9.78 9.97 1.71
N CYS A 149 10.52 9.85 0.60
CA CYS A 149 10.04 10.13 -0.75
C CYS A 149 10.32 8.91 -1.63
N TYR A 150 9.28 8.41 -2.29
CA TYR A 150 9.36 7.32 -3.25
C TYR A 150 8.90 7.76 -4.64
N ALA A 151 9.46 7.13 -5.66
CA ALA A 151 9.08 7.34 -7.05
C ALA A 151 8.83 6.03 -7.79
N SER A 152 7.90 6.05 -8.73
CA SER A 152 7.62 4.94 -9.65
C SER A 152 7.09 5.46 -10.99
N PHE A 153 6.79 4.56 -11.93
CA PHE A 153 6.19 4.90 -13.22
C PHE A 153 4.86 4.19 -13.42
N VAL A 154 3.88 4.89 -14.00
CA VAL A 154 2.59 4.29 -14.33
C VAL A 154 2.75 3.10 -15.28
N GLU A 155 3.69 3.19 -16.21
CA GLU A 155 3.92 2.23 -17.30
C GLU A 155 4.49 0.88 -16.81
N LEU A 156 4.93 0.80 -15.55
CA LEU A 156 5.19 -0.49 -14.90
C LEU A 156 3.91 -1.29 -14.68
N GLY A 157 2.74 -0.67 -14.78
CA GLY A 157 1.45 -1.32 -14.69
C GLY A 157 0.95 -1.52 -13.26
N SER A 158 -0.36 -1.66 -13.16
CA SER A 158 -1.10 -1.80 -11.90
C SER A 158 -0.62 -2.92 -10.99
N TYR A 159 -0.12 -4.03 -11.56
CA TYR A 159 0.40 -5.15 -10.80
C TYR A 159 1.74 -4.82 -10.12
N ALA A 160 2.71 -4.28 -10.86
CA ALA A 160 4.01 -3.92 -10.31
C ALA A 160 3.87 -2.87 -9.21
N LEU A 161 3.02 -1.85 -9.42
CA LEU A 161 2.77 -0.77 -8.46
C LEU A 161 2.20 -1.24 -7.10
N GLN A 162 1.76 -2.49 -6.99
CA GLN A 162 1.33 -3.11 -5.73
C GLN A 162 2.48 -3.75 -4.93
N HIS A 163 3.71 -3.73 -5.45
CA HIS A 163 4.91 -4.32 -4.85
C HIS A 163 5.87 -3.25 -4.36
N GLU A 164 6.51 -3.47 -3.21
CA GLU A 164 7.37 -2.46 -2.56
C GLU A 164 8.59 -2.12 -3.42
N GLU A 165 9.04 -3.11 -4.19
CA GLU A 165 10.19 -3.08 -5.08
C GLU A 165 9.97 -2.14 -6.28
N SER A 166 8.73 -1.90 -6.73
CA SER A 166 8.49 -0.99 -7.87
C SER A 166 8.60 0.49 -7.49
N TRP A 167 8.78 0.81 -6.21
CA TRP A 167 8.81 2.18 -5.70
C TRP A 167 10.23 2.49 -5.22
N LEU A 168 11.01 3.24 -5.99
CA LEU A 168 12.40 3.56 -5.64
C LEU A 168 12.45 4.59 -4.52
N CYS A 169 13.35 4.41 -3.55
CA CYS A 169 13.59 5.36 -2.47
C CYS A 169 14.49 6.50 -2.94
N ILE A 170 13.91 7.68 -3.12
CA ILE A 170 14.62 8.85 -3.68
C ILE A 170 14.89 9.95 -2.65
N GLY A 171 14.48 9.75 -1.40
CA GLY A 171 14.77 10.72 -0.34
C GLY A 171 14.41 10.21 1.05
N LEU A 172 15.29 10.46 2.01
CA LEU A 172 15.08 10.22 3.44
C LEU A 172 15.66 11.39 4.24
N LEU A 173 14.83 12.09 5.00
CA LEU A 173 15.26 13.21 5.82
C LEU A 173 14.54 13.20 7.18
N ARG A 174 15.26 13.36 8.29
CA ARG A 174 14.60 13.46 9.60
C ARG A 174 13.68 14.66 9.66
N SER A 175 12.52 14.49 10.29
CA SER A 175 11.53 15.55 10.52
C SER A 175 12.14 16.73 11.28
N SER A 176 13.10 16.50 12.17
CA SER A 176 13.81 17.56 12.88
C SER A 176 14.69 18.43 11.98
N LEU A 177 15.22 17.90 10.87
CA LEU A 177 15.92 18.68 9.86
C LEU A 177 14.93 19.35 8.91
N MET A 178 13.87 18.62 8.53
CA MET A 178 12.78 19.17 7.70
C MET A 178 12.14 20.40 8.35
N ALA A 179 11.96 20.38 9.68
CA ALA A 179 11.40 21.50 10.44
C ALA A 179 12.29 22.77 10.44
N LYS A 180 13.57 22.66 10.06
CA LYS A 180 14.46 23.82 9.91
C LYS A 180 14.36 24.47 8.53
N ALA A 181 13.91 23.72 7.52
CA ALA A 181 13.78 24.20 6.16
C ALA A 181 12.60 25.18 6.04
N GLU A 182 12.80 26.27 5.30
CA GLU A 182 11.89 27.42 5.19
C GLU A 182 10.45 27.02 4.84
N ALA A 183 10.26 26.13 3.85
CA ALA A 183 8.95 25.57 3.50
C ALA A 183 8.83 24.06 3.73
N GLY A 184 9.67 23.51 4.62
CA GLY A 184 9.67 22.08 4.97
C GLY A 184 9.65 21.15 3.74
N VAL A 185 8.67 20.23 3.74
CA VAL A 185 8.50 19.21 2.68
C VAL A 185 8.29 19.84 1.30
N SER A 186 7.57 20.96 1.23
CA SER A 186 7.27 21.64 -0.03
C SER A 186 8.56 22.08 -0.75
N GLN A 187 9.48 22.70 0.00
CA GLN A 187 10.79 23.11 -0.52
C GLN A 187 11.66 21.91 -0.88
N TRP A 188 11.67 20.87 -0.02
CA TRP A 188 12.47 19.68 -0.26
C TRP A 188 12.07 18.97 -1.55
N ILE A 189 10.77 18.80 -1.79
CA ILE A 189 10.26 18.17 -3.00
C ILE A 189 10.45 19.07 -4.22
N SER A 190 10.33 20.40 -4.08
CA SER A 190 10.75 21.32 -5.14
C SER A 190 12.19 21.06 -5.58
N LYS A 191 13.14 20.95 -4.64
CA LYS A 191 14.55 20.67 -4.94
C LYS A 191 14.76 19.29 -5.58
N ILE A 192 14.06 18.25 -5.11
CA ILE A 192 14.09 16.92 -5.73
C ILE A 192 13.58 16.98 -7.18
N LEU A 193 12.46 17.67 -7.43
CA LEU A 193 11.91 17.82 -8.78
C LEU A 193 12.87 18.59 -9.70
N ARG A 194 13.58 19.61 -9.20
CA ARG A 194 14.64 20.29 -9.97
C ARG A 194 15.75 19.33 -10.34
N ASP A 195 16.21 18.52 -9.39
CA ASP A 195 17.26 17.54 -9.65
C ASP A 195 16.81 16.47 -10.66
N ILE A 196 15.54 16.09 -10.69
CA ILE A 196 15.04 15.11 -11.65
C ILE A 196 14.83 15.74 -13.05
N PHE A 197 14.19 16.90 -13.13
CA PHE A 197 13.65 17.43 -14.39
C PHE A 197 14.40 18.63 -14.97
N MET A 198 15.18 19.36 -14.16
CA MET A 198 15.73 20.67 -14.52
C MET A 198 17.26 20.69 -14.47
N ARG A 199 17.92 19.54 -14.67
CA ARG A 199 19.39 19.51 -14.75
C ARG A 199 19.85 20.30 -15.98
N PRO A 200 20.85 21.19 -15.86
CA PRO A 200 21.35 21.97 -17.00
C PRO A 200 21.77 21.10 -18.19
N ALA A 201 22.34 19.93 -17.93
CA ALA A 201 22.75 18.99 -18.98
C ALA A 201 21.55 18.34 -19.70
N ASN A 202 20.43 18.13 -19.00
CA ASN A 202 19.30 17.31 -19.47
C ASN A 202 17.95 17.89 -18.99
N HIS A 203 17.59 19.09 -19.46
CA HIS A 203 16.32 19.73 -19.07
C HIS A 203 15.12 19.06 -19.76
N LEU A 204 14.20 18.49 -18.98
CA LEU A 204 13.17 17.56 -19.48
C LEU A 204 11.89 18.23 -19.97
N GLU A 205 11.80 19.56 -19.88
CA GLU A 205 10.71 20.32 -20.54
C GLU A 205 10.68 20.04 -22.05
N HIS A 206 11.86 20.00 -22.67
CA HIS A 206 12.02 19.77 -24.11
C HIS A 206 12.91 18.56 -24.44
N GLY A 207 13.67 18.03 -23.47
CA GLY A 207 14.61 16.92 -23.70
C GLY A 207 14.10 15.53 -23.31
N CYS A 208 15.06 14.60 -23.23
CA CYS A 208 14.94 13.22 -22.75
C CYS A 208 16.18 12.86 -21.91
N ILE A 209 16.10 11.79 -21.12
CA ILE A 209 17.27 11.16 -20.47
C ILE A 209 17.73 9.98 -21.31
N SER A 210 19.03 9.74 -21.42
CA SER A 210 19.55 8.51 -22.03
C SER A 210 19.69 7.43 -20.96
N LEU A 211 18.99 6.30 -21.12
CA LEU A 211 19.16 5.11 -20.28
C LEU A 211 19.90 4.02 -21.06
N GLN A 212 20.90 3.42 -20.43
CA GLN A 212 21.75 2.40 -21.05
C GLN A 212 21.16 1.01 -20.83
N ARG A 213 20.81 0.31 -21.92
CA ARG A 213 20.39 -1.10 -21.88
C ARG A 213 21.60 -2.01 -21.73
N PRO A 214 21.54 -3.06 -20.89
CA PRO A 214 22.64 -4.03 -20.79
C PRO A 214 22.92 -4.68 -22.16
N GLY A 215 24.13 -4.52 -22.68
CA GLY A 215 24.54 -5.07 -23.98
C GLY A 215 23.81 -4.52 -25.22
N GLY A 216 22.96 -3.50 -25.07
CA GLY A 216 22.15 -2.91 -26.14
C GLY A 216 22.43 -1.42 -26.38
N PRO A 217 21.78 -0.80 -27.38
CA PRO A 217 21.87 0.65 -27.56
C PRO A 217 21.17 1.41 -26.42
N PRO A 218 21.58 2.67 -26.16
CA PRO A 218 20.86 3.53 -25.23
C PRO A 218 19.45 3.86 -25.73
N VAL A 219 18.52 4.04 -24.80
CA VAL A 219 17.12 4.44 -25.06
C VAL A 219 16.92 5.88 -24.60
N LEU A 220 16.38 6.73 -25.48
CA LEU A 220 15.94 8.08 -25.13
C LEU A 220 14.63 8.00 -24.36
N PHE A 221 14.69 8.32 -23.09
CA PHE A 221 13.62 8.18 -22.12
C PHE A 221 12.97 9.54 -21.83
N ARG A 222 11.76 9.74 -22.37
CA ARG A 222 10.91 10.90 -22.08
C ARG A 222 10.04 10.63 -20.86
N VAL A 223 10.01 11.57 -19.92
CA VAL A 223 9.20 11.48 -18.70
C VAL A 223 8.43 12.77 -18.42
N VAL A 224 7.27 12.66 -17.79
CA VAL A 224 6.49 13.76 -17.21
C VAL A 224 6.08 13.44 -15.78
N LEU A 225 5.94 14.44 -14.91
CA LEU A 225 5.33 14.26 -13.58
C LEU A 225 3.80 14.15 -13.73
N SER A 226 3.24 12.99 -13.38
CA SER A 226 1.83 12.69 -13.65
C SER A 226 0.96 12.61 -12.40
N MET A 227 1.48 12.06 -11.30
CA MET A 227 0.69 11.80 -10.11
C MET A 227 1.51 12.02 -8.84
N ILE A 228 0.91 12.66 -7.86
CA ILE A 228 1.39 12.73 -6.48
C ILE A 228 0.27 12.15 -5.62
N VAL A 229 0.47 10.93 -5.13
CA VAL A 229 -0.48 10.18 -4.31
C VAL A 229 0.03 10.11 -2.89
N GLN A 230 -0.73 10.61 -1.92
CA GLN A 230 -0.29 10.72 -0.52
C GLN A 230 -1.49 10.69 0.43
N ASP A 231 -1.21 10.62 1.73
CA ASP A 231 -2.23 10.88 2.74
C ASP A 231 -2.55 12.38 2.84
N GLY A 232 -3.61 12.73 3.58
CA GLY A 232 -4.03 14.12 3.74
C GLY A 232 -2.99 14.99 4.44
N GLY A 233 -2.24 14.43 5.40
CA GLY A 233 -1.21 15.15 6.14
C GLY A 233 -0.01 15.54 5.28
N ALA A 234 0.51 14.60 4.50
CA ALA A 234 1.60 14.85 3.56
C ALA A 234 1.17 15.80 2.43
N HIS A 235 -0.06 15.67 1.92
CA HIS A 235 -0.60 16.63 0.96
C HIS A 235 -0.62 18.06 1.52
N LYS A 236 -1.03 18.24 2.78
CA LYS A 236 -0.99 19.53 3.46
C LYS A 236 0.42 20.13 3.49
N ALA A 237 1.41 19.31 3.85
CA ALA A 237 2.79 19.73 3.95
C ALA A 237 3.42 20.05 2.57
N LEU A 238 3.14 19.25 1.55
CA LEU A 238 3.68 19.41 0.21
C LEU A 238 3.04 20.60 -0.52
N TRP A 239 1.71 20.62 -0.62
CA TRP A 239 0.98 21.60 -1.42
C TRP A 239 0.74 22.91 -0.69
N SER A 240 1.18 23.03 0.57
CA SER A 240 0.94 24.20 1.42
C SER A 240 -0.56 24.56 1.52
N CYS A 241 -1.46 23.59 1.38
CA CYS A 241 -2.87 23.78 1.64
C CYS A 241 -3.15 23.69 3.15
N LYS A 242 -4.26 24.26 3.65
CA LYS A 242 -4.62 24.18 5.07
C LYS A 242 -5.38 22.90 5.44
N GLY A 243 -6.00 22.25 4.46
CA GLY A 243 -6.88 21.10 4.68
C GLY A 243 -7.99 21.42 5.67
N ASP A 244 -8.24 20.51 6.62
CA ASP A 244 -9.30 20.65 7.62
C ASP A 244 -9.16 21.87 8.54
N ALA A 245 -7.99 22.52 8.59
CA ALA A 245 -7.78 23.75 9.38
C ALA A 245 -8.20 25.04 8.63
N GLY A 246 -8.44 24.96 7.31
CA GLY A 246 -8.89 26.10 6.50
C GLY A 246 -10.41 26.26 6.51
N THR A 247 -10.89 27.43 6.08
CA THR A 247 -12.31 27.62 5.70
C THR A 247 -12.59 26.84 4.43
N ARG A 248 -11.73 27.01 3.41
CA ARG A 248 -11.66 26.11 2.26
C ARG A 248 -10.81 24.90 2.63
N MET A 249 -11.42 23.72 2.58
CA MET A 249 -10.79 22.48 3.05
C MET A 249 -10.30 21.56 1.92
N CYS A 250 -10.79 21.74 0.69
CA CYS A 250 -10.39 20.92 -0.46
C CYS A 250 -9.66 21.80 -1.48
N MET A 251 -8.45 21.39 -1.89
CA MET A 251 -7.71 22.14 -2.91
C MET A 251 -8.26 21.95 -4.34
N LEU A 252 -9.05 20.90 -4.58
CA LEU A 252 -9.69 20.65 -5.87
C LEU A 252 -11.00 21.42 -6.04
N CYS A 253 -11.58 21.98 -4.98
CA CYS A 253 -12.86 22.68 -5.02
C CYS A 253 -12.75 24.14 -4.59
N ARG A 254 -13.26 25.04 -5.44
CA ARG A 254 -13.27 26.49 -5.18
C ARG A 254 -14.39 26.94 -4.25
N ASN A 255 -15.48 26.17 -4.17
CA ASN A 255 -16.71 26.54 -3.46
C ASN A 255 -17.02 25.70 -2.22
N VAL A 256 -16.22 24.69 -1.90
CA VAL A 256 -16.45 23.81 -0.75
C VAL A 256 -15.79 24.40 0.48
N ILE A 257 -16.57 24.61 1.54
CA ILE A 257 -16.09 25.11 2.83
C ILE A 257 -16.42 24.13 3.96
N ALA A 258 -15.65 24.20 5.05
CA ALA A 258 -15.86 23.35 6.21
C ALA A 258 -17.25 23.59 6.84
N GLN A 259 -17.90 22.51 7.29
CA GLN A 259 -19.27 22.58 7.84
C GLN A 259 -19.42 23.53 9.04
N ARG A 260 -18.35 23.72 9.81
CA ARG A 260 -18.31 24.60 10.99
C ARG A 260 -18.29 26.11 10.68
N CYS A 261 -18.31 26.50 9.41
CA CYS A 261 -18.17 27.90 9.03
C CYS A 261 -19.54 28.60 8.95
N ASP A 262 -19.71 29.66 9.74
CA ASP A 262 -20.95 30.47 9.77
C ASP A 262 -21.33 31.07 8.40
N ILE A 263 -20.34 31.23 7.51
CA ILE A 263 -20.51 31.72 6.14
C ILE A 263 -21.48 30.84 5.32
N LEU A 264 -21.67 29.57 5.69
CA LEU A 264 -22.68 28.70 5.08
C LEU A 264 -24.11 29.23 5.23
N HIS A 265 -24.36 30.02 6.28
CA HIS A 265 -25.66 30.63 6.56
C HIS A 265 -25.81 32.04 5.97
N SER A 266 -24.74 32.60 5.40
CA SER A 266 -24.77 33.89 4.72
C SER A 266 -25.43 33.76 3.34
N SER A 267 -26.62 34.36 3.19
CA SER A 267 -27.34 34.39 1.91
C SER A 267 -26.52 35.04 0.80
N GLY A 268 -26.42 34.36 -0.36
CA GLY A 268 -25.88 34.94 -1.61
C GLY A 268 -24.46 34.53 -1.99
N LEU A 269 -23.73 33.79 -1.14
CA LEU A 269 -22.42 33.25 -1.52
C LEU A 269 -22.59 31.89 -2.23
N PRO A 270 -21.96 31.67 -3.40
CA PRO A 270 -22.04 30.41 -4.14
C PRO A 270 -21.12 29.35 -3.53
N VAL A 271 -21.30 29.05 -2.24
CA VAL A 271 -20.52 28.07 -1.46
C VAL A 271 -21.39 26.89 -1.04
N VAL A 272 -20.76 25.74 -0.81
CA VAL A 272 -21.39 24.53 -0.29
C VAL A 272 -20.62 23.98 0.90
N GLY A 273 -21.33 23.33 1.82
CA GLY A 273 -20.72 22.67 2.98
C GLY A 273 -19.99 21.39 2.61
N SER A 274 -19.12 20.92 3.51
CA SER A 274 -18.37 19.67 3.34
C SER A 274 -19.26 18.42 3.32
N SER A 275 -20.52 18.55 3.75
CA SER A 275 -21.54 17.51 3.69
C SER A 275 -22.32 17.44 2.36
N GLU A 276 -21.98 18.28 1.35
CA GLU A 276 -22.58 18.15 0.01
C GLU A 276 -22.21 16.80 -0.62
N ILE A 277 -23.20 16.16 -1.24
CA ILE A 277 -23.11 14.78 -1.74
C ILE A 277 -23.11 14.70 -3.27
N ARG A 278 -23.33 15.81 -3.97
CA ARG A 278 -23.43 15.87 -5.44
C ARG A 278 -22.18 16.49 -6.05
N GLU A 279 -21.51 15.72 -6.89
CA GLU A 279 -20.37 16.19 -7.70
C GLU A 279 -20.76 17.39 -8.59
N SER A 280 -21.99 17.43 -9.11
CA SER A 280 -22.48 18.52 -9.97
C SER A 280 -22.62 19.87 -9.27
N LYS A 281 -22.54 19.92 -7.93
CA LYS A 281 -22.53 21.15 -7.14
C LYS A 281 -21.12 21.66 -6.85
N LEU A 282 -20.09 20.93 -7.26
CA LEU A 282 -18.70 21.31 -7.04
C LEU A 282 -18.24 22.25 -8.16
N SER A 283 -17.60 23.35 -7.75
CA SER A 283 -16.84 24.22 -8.65
C SER A 283 -15.37 23.80 -8.56
N LEU A 284 -14.89 23.06 -9.57
CA LEU A 284 -13.54 22.53 -9.57
C LEU A 284 -12.50 23.62 -9.85
N ALA A 285 -11.34 23.51 -9.21
CA ALA A 285 -10.17 24.32 -9.51
C ALA A 285 -9.47 23.83 -10.79
N THR A 286 -8.72 24.72 -11.44
CA THR A 286 -7.73 24.38 -12.48
C THR A 286 -6.32 24.63 -11.97
N ASP A 287 -5.31 24.01 -12.59
CA ASP A 287 -3.89 24.26 -12.27
C ASP A 287 -3.58 25.76 -12.28
N GLN A 288 -4.03 26.44 -13.33
CA GLN A 288 -3.88 27.88 -13.51
C GLN A 288 -4.53 28.67 -12.36
N SER A 289 -5.76 28.33 -11.97
CA SER A 289 -6.47 29.04 -10.90
C SER A 289 -5.79 28.90 -9.53
N ILE A 290 -5.08 27.79 -9.27
CA ILE A 290 -4.30 27.61 -8.05
C ILE A 290 -3.04 28.49 -8.10
N HIS A 291 -2.32 28.50 -9.22
CA HIS A 291 -1.15 29.37 -9.39
C HIS A 291 -1.51 30.85 -9.25
N GLU A 292 -2.62 31.29 -9.83
CA GLU A 292 -3.15 32.65 -9.67
C GLU A 292 -3.52 32.97 -8.21
N ALA A 293 -4.13 32.03 -7.50
CA ALA A 293 -4.44 32.20 -6.09
C ALA A 293 -3.17 32.36 -5.24
N MET A 294 -2.11 31.61 -5.56
CA MET A 294 -0.82 31.68 -4.87
C MET A 294 -0.06 32.97 -5.18
N ALA A 295 -0.10 33.47 -6.42
CA ALA A 295 0.45 34.78 -6.79
C ALA A 295 -0.27 35.91 -6.03
N LYS A 296 -1.61 35.88 -6.00
CA LYS A 296 -2.41 36.84 -5.23
C LYS A 296 -2.10 36.77 -3.73
N LEU A 297 -1.81 35.59 -3.21
CA LEU A 297 -1.41 35.43 -1.81
C LEU A 297 -0.05 36.07 -1.53
N ALA A 298 0.89 35.98 -2.47
CA ALA A 298 2.19 36.66 -2.39
C ALA A 298 2.01 38.19 -2.39
N GLU A 299 1.17 38.74 -3.27
CA GLU A 299 0.83 40.17 -3.27
C GLU A 299 0.22 40.61 -1.93
N LYS A 300 -0.75 39.85 -1.41
CA LYS A 300 -1.42 40.16 -0.15
C LYS A 300 -0.47 40.10 1.04
N LYS A 301 0.57 39.25 1.02
CA LYS A 301 1.59 39.22 2.07
C LYS A 301 2.35 40.54 2.19
N MET A 302 2.52 41.27 1.09
CA MET A 302 3.22 42.56 1.06
C MET A 302 2.33 43.73 1.52
N LEU A 303 1.00 43.58 1.39
CA LEU A 303 0.03 44.65 1.63
C LEU A 303 -0.66 44.59 3.00
N LEU A 304 -0.87 43.37 3.52
CA LEU A 304 -1.64 43.15 4.75
C LEU A 304 -0.73 43.02 5.98
N ASN A 305 -1.24 43.44 7.13
CA ASN A 305 -0.60 43.11 8.41
C ASN A 305 -0.71 41.61 8.71
N ALA A 306 0.01 41.13 9.74
CA ALA A 306 0.09 39.71 10.06
C ALA A 306 -1.26 39.06 10.41
N ALA A 307 -2.15 39.79 11.12
CA ALA A 307 -3.44 39.27 11.53
C ALA A 307 -4.38 39.12 10.32
N ASP A 308 -4.51 40.16 9.51
CA ASP A 308 -5.33 40.15 8.30
C ASP A 308 -4.83 39.14 7.28
N PHE A 309 -3.51 39.00 7.14
CA PHE A 309 -2.92 38.00 6.28
C PHE A 309 -3.19 36.56 6.76
N SER A 310 -3.15 36.33 8.07
CA SER A 310 -3.52 35.03 8.66
C SER A 310 -4.97 34.66 8.35
N THR A 311 -5.90 35.62 8.52
CA THR A 311 -7.32 35.46 8.14
C THR A 311 -7.47 35.19 6.65
N TRP A 312 -6.73 35.88 5.80
CA TRP A 312 -6.75 35.67 4.35
C TRP A 312 -6.27 34.28 3.95
N GLN A 313 -5.19 33.79 4.58
CA GLN A 313 -4.71 32.42 4.40
C GLN A 313 -5.77 31.39 4.83
N GLN A 314 -6.46 31.63 5.96
CA GLN A 314 -7.54 30.76 6.44
C GLN A 314 -8.72 30.72 5.45
N ALA A 315 -9.16 31.89 4.97
CA ALA A 315 -10.27 32.04 4.04
C ALA A 315 -9.97 31.39 2.68
N THR A 316 -8.75 31.59 2.16
CA THR A 316 -8.33 31.03 0.87
C THR A 316 -7.99 29.54 0.94
N GLY A 317 -7.67 29.02 2.13
CA GLY A 317 -7.29 27.62 2.34
C GLY A 317 -5.82 27.32 2.04
N TRP A 318 -4.98 28.35 1.90
CA TRP A 318 -3.57 28.24 1.52
C TRP A 318 -2.66 28.81 2.59
N THR A 319 -1.44 28.29 2.65
CA THR A 319 -0.34 28.80 3.46
C THR A 319 0.74 29.33 2.52
N TYR A 320 1.14 30.58 2.73
CA TYR A 320 2.18 31.21 1.93
C TYR A 320 3.56 30.94 2.51
N ASN A 321 4.49 30.54 1.64
CA ASN A 321 5.92 30.59 1.89
C ASN A 321 6.65 30.75 0.55
N SER A 322 7.63 31.65 0.46
CA SER A 322 8.36 31.94 -0.79
C SER A 322 9.17 30.75 -1.33
N CYS A 323 9.56 29.82 -0.47
CA CYS A 323 10.26 28.58 -0.85
C CYS A 323 9.31 27.39 -1.10
N SER A 324 7.99 27.58 -1.00
CA SER A 324 7.03 26.50 -1.27
C SER A 324 6.98 26.14 -2.76
N LEU A 325 6.65 24.88 -3.04
CA LEU A 325 6.56 24.30 -4.38
C LEU A 325 5.66 25.12 -5.32
N LEU A 326 4.51 25.58 -4.83
CA LEU A 326 3.56 26.37 -5.63
C LEU A 326 3.99 27.82 -5.87
N GLN A 327 5.05 28.30 -5.21
CA GLN A 327 5.61 29.64 -5.42
C GLN A 327 6.81 29.62 -6.38
N GLN A 328 7.26 28.44 -6.84
CA GLN A 328 8.39 28.31 -7.74
C GLN A 328 7.96 28.54 -9.20
N GLU A 329 8.10 29.77 -9.69
CA GLU A 329 7.59 30.17 -11.00
C GLU A 329 8.21 29.39 -12.16
N ASP A 330 9.51 29.12 -12.09
CA ASP A 330 10.26 28.38 -13.09
C ASP A 330 9.94 26.88 -13.10
N GLN A 331 9.16 26.39 -12.12
CA GLN A 331 8.63 25.03 -12.10
C GLN A 331 7.17 24.93 -12.56
N ARG A 332 6.52 26.03 -12.95
CA ARG A 332 5.08 26.02 -13.33
C ARG A 332 4.78 25.12 -14.53
N TRP A 333 5.74 24.94 -15.44
CA TRP A 333 5.58 24.01 -16.57
C TRP A 333 5.45 22.55 -16.12
N LEU A 334 6.12 22.20 -15.01
CA LEU A 334 6.20 20.88 -14.41
C LEU A 334 5.13 20.63 -13.35
N VAL A 335 4.90 21.61 -12.46
CA VAL A 335 4.04 21.47 -11.28
C VAL A 335 2.62 21.89 -11.64
N ARG A 336 1.74 20.89 -11.77
CA ARG A 336 0.34 21.03 -12.14
C ARG A 336 -0.54 20.50 -11.00
N PRO A 337 -0.88 21.34 -10.00
CA PRO A 337 -1.45 20.88 -8.73
C PRO A 337 -2.78 20.12 -8.86
N VAL A 338 -3.72 20.55 -9.69
CA VAL A 338 -4.99 19.84 -9.91
C VAL A 338 -4.77 18.59 -10.76
N SER A 339 -3.90 18.67 -11.76
CA SER A 339 -3.63 17.55 -12.65
C SER A 339 -2.87 16.41 -11.97
N GLN A 340 -2.06 16.73 -10.95
CA GLN A 340 -1.18 15.76 -10.28
C GLN A 340 -1.70 15.29 -8.92
N TYR A 341 -2.58 16.05 -8.27
CA TYR A 341 -3.09 15.69 -6.94
C TYR A 341 -4.02 14.47 -6.99
N CYS A 342 -3.63 13.40 -6.28
CA CYS A 342 -4.39 12.16 -6.21
C CYS A 342 -4.67 11.78 -4.75
N HIS A 343 -5.94 11.66 -4.39
CA HIS A 343 -6.33 11.17 -3.06
C HIS A 343 -6.01 9.67 -2.97
N ASP A 344 -5.34 9.24 -1.90
CA ASP A 344 -5.24 7.83 -1.59
C ASP A 344 -6.58 7.28 -1.06
N SER A 345 -7.17 6.35 -1.81
CA SER A 345 -8.42 5.70 -1.43
C SER A 345 -8.30 4.87 -0.15
N MET A 346 -7.12 4.30 0.14
CA MET A 346 -6.89 3.51 1.35
C MET A 346 -6.97 4.38 2.61
N HIS A 347 -6.28 5.52 2.67
CA HIS A 347 -6.39 6.44 3.80
C HIS A 347 -7.76 7.14 3.89
N THR A 348 -8.38 7.42 2.75
CA THR A 348 -9.71 8.04 2.69
C THR A 348 -10.79 7.13 3.28
N LEU A 349 -10.75 5.83 2.95
CA LEU A 349 -11.74 4.87 3.41
C LEU A 349 -11.37 4.22 4.75
N LEU A 350 -10.12 3.77 4.93
CA LEU A 350 -9.78 2.71 5.90
C LEU A 350 -8.71 3.07 6.93
N VAL A 351 -8.20 4.31 6.97
CA VAL A 351 -7.27 4.77 8.03
C VAL A 351 -7.86 5.99 8.71
N SER A 352 -8.57 5.81 9.83
CA SER A 352 -9.39 6.87 10.43
C SER A 352 -10.25 7.55 9.35
N GLY A 353 -10.84 6.72 8.49
CA GLY A 353 -11.54 7.12 7.29
C GLY A 353 -13.04 6.90 7.41
N VAL A 354 -13.71 6.95 6.27
CA VAL A 354 -15.16 6.80 6.16
C VAL A 354 -15.64 5.45 6.75
N PHE A 355 -14.86 4.38 6.59
CA PHE A 355 -15.20 3.06 7.11
C PHE A 355 -15.33 3.04 8.62
N GLN A 356 -14.36 3.63 9.33
CA GLN A 356 -14.40 3.66 10.79
C GLN A 356 -15.61 4.42 11.33
N THR A 357 -15.91 5.57 10.70
CA THR A 357 -17.06 6.40 11.07
C THR A 357 -18.38 5.67 10.84
N VAL A 358 -18.60 5.13 9.64
CA VAL A 358 -19.86 4.44 9.31
C VAL A 358 -20.03 3.15 10.12
N THR A 359 -18.98 2.34 10.28
CA THR A 359 -19.06 1.10 11.06
C THR A 359 -19.48 1.38 12.50
N TRP A 360 -18.93 2.44 13.11
CA TRP A 360 -19.33 2.88 14.45
C TRP A 360 -20.81 3.26 14.50
N LEU A 361 -21.26 4.14 13.59
CA LEU A 361 -22.65 4.60 13.54
C LEU A 361 -23.65 3.45 13.39
N VAL A 362 -23.30 2.46 12.56
CA VAL A 362 -24.13 1.27 12.35
C VAL A 362 -24.21 0.42 13.62
N LEU A 363 -23.08 0.20 14.28
CA LEU A 363 -23.05 -0.56 15.53
C LEU A 363 -23.83 0.16 16.63
N GLU A 364 -23.75 1.49 16.74
CA GLU A 364 -24.55 2.26 17.70
C GLU A 364 -26.06 2.16 17.41
N ALA A 365 -26.48 2.33 16.15
CA ALA A 365 -27.87 2.22 15.77
C ALA A 365 -28.44 0.83 16.09
N LEU A 366 -27.67 -0.23 15.81
CA LEU A 366 -28.08 -1.61 16.08
C LEU A 366 -28.05 -1.96 17.57
N GLN A 367 -27.10 -1.40 18.34
CA GLN A 367 -26.97 -1.67 19.78
C GLN A 367 -28.20 -1.23 20.57
N LYS A 368 -28.93 -0.21 20.10
CA LYS A 368 -30.21 0.23 20.67
C LYS A 368 -31.29 -0.87 20.62
N GLN A 369 -31.25 -1.71 19.58
CA GLN A 369 -32.22 -2.80 19.38
C GLN A 369 -31.70 -4.15 19.90
N PHE A 370 -30.39 -4.38 19.83
CA PHE A 370 -29.75 -5.65 20.18
C PHE A 370 -28.72 -5.43 21.31
N PRO A 371 -29.10 -5.62 22.60
CA PRO A 371 -28.21 -5.34 23.73
C PRO A 371 -26.89 -6.13 23.74
N ASN A 372 -26.86 -7.33 23.15
CA ASN A 372 -25.65 -8.17 23.09
C ASN A 372 -24.97 -8.12 21.70
N LEU A 373 -25.17 -7.05 20.93
CA LEU A 373 -24.72 -6.95 19.54
C LEU A 373 -23.23 -7.26 19.36
N TRP A 374 -22.36 -6.68 20.19
CA TRP A 374 -20.91 -6.88 20.08
C TRP A 374 -20.50 -8.34 20.29
N GLU A 375 -21.09 -9.02 21.27
CA GLU A 375 -20.82 -10.44 21.55
C GLU A 375 -21.28 -11.31 20.39
N ILE A 376 -22.51 -11.10 19.91
CA ILE A 376 -23.07 -11.81 18.75
C ILE A 376 -22.24 -11.57 17.49
N ALA A 377 -21.76 -10.33 17.28
CA ALA A 377 -20.94 -9.98 16.13
C ALA A 377 -19.56 -10.64 16.19
N ASP A 378 -18.89 -10.66 17.35
CA ASP A 378 -17.59 -11.32 17.53
C ASP A 378 -17.69 -12.83 17.32
N GLU A 379 -18.71 -13.47 17.91
CA GLU A 379 -19.01 -14.89 17.66
C GLU A 379 -19.31 -15.18 16.19
N TYR A 380 -20.00 -14.26 15.50
CA TYR A 380 -20.27 -14.40 14.08
C TYR A 380 -18.99 -14.29 13.25
N VAL A 381 -18.13 -13.31 13.53
CA VAL A 381 -16.85 -13.12 12.82
C VAL A 381 -15.93 -14.32 13.04
N ALA A 382 -15.87 -14.86 14.26
CA ALA A 382 -15.04 -16.02 14.60
C ALA A 382 -15.38 -17.30 13.80
N LYS A 383 -16.58 -17.40 13.21
CA LYS A 383 -16.98 -18.53 12.34
C LYS A 383 -16.30 -18.52 10.98
N TRP A 384 -15.69 -17.40 10.57
CA TRP A 384 -15.07 -17.27 9.26
C TRP A 384 -13.60 -17.68 9.26
N THR A 385 -13.26 -18.51 8.29
CA THR A 385 -11.89 -18.89 7.93
C THR A 385 -11.36 -17.97 6.84
N LEU A 386 -10.29 -17.26 7.15
CA LEU A 386 -9.61 -16.36 6.21
C LEU A 386 -8.57 -17.13 5.36
N PRO A 387 -8.28 -16.67 4.12
CA PRO A 387 -7.12 -17.13 3.38
C PRO A 387 -5.83 -17.08 4.20
N ARG A 388 -5.01 -18.12 4.14
CA ARG A 388 -3.79 -18.27 4.95
C ARG A 388 -2.69 -17.27 4.58
N ASN A 389 -2.79 -16.62 3.43
CA ASN A 389 -1.92 -15.53 3.04
C ASN A 389 -2.23 -14.22 3.82
N ILE A 390 -3.39 -14.13 4.49
CA ILE A 390 -3.76 -13.07 5.42
C ILE A 390 -3.24 -13.43 6.81
N SER A 391 -2.40 -12.58 7.40
CA SER A 391 -1.79 -12.85 8.71
C SER A 391 -2.73 -12.63 9.90
N ALA A 392 -3.86 -11.98 9.68
CA ALA A 392 -4.86 -11.71 10.71
C ALA A 392 -5.69 -12.98 11.03
N LYS A 393 -6.22 -13.05 12.25
CA LYS A 393 -7.22 -14.04 12.66
C LYS A 393 -8.55 -13.34 12.82
N ALA A 394 -9.63 -13.98 12.38
CA ALA A 394 -10.98 -13.43 12.52
C ALA A 394 -11.42 -13.36 14.00
N GLU A 395 -11.02 -14.34 14.81
CA GLU A 395 -11.33 -14.42 16.23
C GLU A 395 -10.86 -13.18 17.02
N GLY A 396 -11.75 -12.60 17.83
CA GLY A 396 -11.46 -11.48 18.73
C GLY A 396 -11.37 -10.11 18.04
N MET A 397 -11.65 -10.02 16.74
CA MET A 397 -11.65 -8.73 16.01
C MET A 397 -12.72 -7.76 16.51
N LEU A 398 -13.80 -8.25 17.15
CA LEU A 398 -14.88 -7.44 17.72
C LEU A 398 -15.09 -7.70 19.23
N GLY A 399 -14.12 -8.30 19.90
CA GLY A 399 -14.22 -8.64 21.31
C GLY A 399 -14.37 -7.43 22.25
N GLN A 400 -14.63 -7.68 23.54
CA GLN A 400 -14.95 -6.64 24.53
C GLN A 400 -13.91 -5.52 24.65
N SER A 401 -12.61 -5.84 24.54
CA SER A 401 -11.54 -4.83 24.56
C SER A 401 -11.64 -3.85 23.40
N ARG A 402 -12.01 -4.35 22.21
CA ARG A 402 -12.27 -3.54 21.02
C ARG A 402 -13.53 -2.69 21.21
N ALA A 403 -14.63 -3.30 21.67
CA ALA A 403 -15.88 -2.59 21.93
C ALA A 403 -15.66 -1.39 22.87
N LYS A 404 -14.92 -1.59 23.97
CA LYS A 404 -14.56 -0.52 24.90
C LYS A 404 -13.74 0.59 24.22
N ALA A 405 -12.67 0.23 23.50
CA ALA A 405 -11.82 1.20 22.82
C ALA A 405 -12.55 1.98 21.72
N CYS A 406 -13.50 1.35 21.02
CA CYS A 406 -14.35 2.02 20.03
C CYS A 406 -15.29 3.03 20.70
N LYS A 407 -15.92 2.64 21.81
CA LYS A 407 -16.82 3.50 22.57
C LYS A 407 -16.13 4.72 23.16
N GLU A 408 -14.94 4.54 23.76
CA GLU A 408 -14.14 5.65 24.30
C GLU A 408 -13.70 6.65 23.23
N ALA A 409 -13.56 6.20 21.98
CA ALA A 409 -13.09 7.03 20.88
C ALA A 409 -14.21 7.48 19.92
N GLU A 410 -15.46 7.06 20.16
CA GLU A 410 -16.63 7.31 19.30
C GLU A 410 -16.37 7.02 17.81
N THR A 411 -15.58 5.99 17.54
CA THR A 411 -15.17 5.57 16.21
C THR A 411 -14.74 4.12 16.22
N PHE A 412 -14.95 3.41 15.12
CA PHE A 412 -14.54 2.02 15.04
C PHE A 412 -13.02 1.94 14.90
N LYS A 413 -12.33 1.42 15.91
CA LYS A 413 -10.88 1.25 15.86
C LYS A 413 -10.57 0.02 15.02
N CYS A 414 -9.83 0.18 13.93
CA CYS A 414 -9.21 -0.93 13.22
C CYS A 414 -8.05 -0.44 12.36
N THR A 415 -7.13 -1.36 12.05
CA THR A 415 -6.15 -1.14 10.97
C THR A 415 -6.85 -1.21 9.62
N ALA A 416 -6.23 -0.70 8.56
CA ALA A 416 -6.82 -0.77 7.23
C ALA A 416 -6.97 -2.21 6.72
N SER A 417 -6.01 -3.09 7.02
CA SER A 417 -6.11 -4.52 6.69
C SER A 417 -7.23 -5.22 7.45
N GLU A 418 -7.41 -4.93 8.75
CA GLU A 418 -8.57 -5.42 9.51
C GLU A 418 -9.89 -4.92 8.91
N GLY A 419 -9.97 -3.64 8.53
CA GLY A 419 -11.16 -3.06 7.90
C GLY A 419 -11.52 -3.75 6.57
N LEU A 420 -10.51 -4.03 5.71
CA LEU A 420 -10.72 -4.81 4.48
C LEU A 420 -11.25 -6.22 4.75
N THR A 421 -10.71 -6.88 5.76
CA THR A 421 -11.15 -8.23 6.16
C THR A 421 -12.57 -8.21 6.73
N LEU A 422 -12.88 -7.24 7.59
CA LEU A 422 -14.15 -7.14 8.28
C LEU A 422 -15.29 -6.67 7.37
N SER A 423 -15.02 -5.78 6.41
CA SER A 423 -16.06 -5.19 5.53
C SER A 423 -17.04 -6.23 4.95
N PRO A 424 -16.60 -7.26 4.20
CA PRO A 424 -17.54 -8.23 3.65
C PRO A 424 -18.20 -9.12 4.69
N ILE A 425 -17.49 -9.46 5.77
CA ILE A 425 -18.01 -10.32 6.84
C ILE A 425 -19.15 -9.60 7.57
N LEU A 426 -18.93 -8.32 7.92
CA LEU A 426 -19.92 -7.44 8.53
C LEU A 426 -21.09 -7.19 7.58
N ALA A 427 -20.86 -7.04 6.28
CA ALA A 427 -21.96 -6.93 5.31
C ALA A 427 -22.85 -8.18 5.30
N CYS A 428 -22.27 -9.38 5.39
CA CYS A 428 -23.04 -10.63 5.53
C CYS A 428 -23.81 -10.70 6.85
N PHE A 429 -23.20 -10.24 7.95
CA PHE A 429 -23.84 -10.19 9.27
C PHE A 429 -25.02 -9.21 9.29
N PHE A 430 -24.81 -7.98 8.84
CA PHE A 430 -25.84 -6.94 8.81
C PHE A 430 -27.01 -7.28 7.88
N ARG A 431 -26.78 -7.96 6.76
CA ARG A 431 -27.88 -8.50 5.92
C ARG A 431 -28.76 -9.50 6.67
N GLN A 432 -28.20 -10.29 7.58
CA GLN A 432 -28.99 -11.22 8.40
C GLN A 432 -29.80 -10.47 9.45
N LEU A 433 -29.22 -9.46 10.10
CA LEU A 433 -29.94 -8.62 11.06
C LEU A 433 -31.09 -7.84 10.41
N ALA A 434 -30.90 -7.32 9.19
CA ALA A 434 -31.96 -6.64 8.44
C ALA A 434 -33.21 -7.52 8.22
N ARG A 435 -33.03 -8.85 8.13
CA ARG A 435 -34.13 -9.81 7.96
C ARG A 435 -34.83 -10.16 9.27
N ALA A 436 -34.27 -9.81 10.42
CA ALA A 436 -34.75 -10.21 11.75
C ALA A 436 -35.62 -9.13 12.43
N ASN A 437 -36.53 -8.48 11.68
CA ASN A 437 -37.39 -7.37 12.16
C ASN A 437 -36.61 -6.16 12.72
N ALA A 438 -35.54 -5.75 12.04
CA ALA A 438 -34.84 -4.50 12.35
C ALA A 438 -35.79 -3.28 12.20
N ASN A 439 -35.67 -2.30 13.11
CA ASN A 439 -36.44 -1.05 12.99
C ASN A 439 -35.94 -0.19 11.81
N VAL A 440 -36.66 0.89 11.49
CA VAL A 440 -36.34 1.74 10.32
C VAL A 440 -34.92 2.34 10.42
N GLU A 441 -34.54 2.84 11.60
CA GLU A 441 -33.21 3.40 11.86
C GLU A 441 -32.10 2.36 11.61
N ALA A 442 -32.26 1.16 12.16
CA ALA A 442 -31.35 0.05 11.97
C ALA A 442 -31.24 -0.38 10.50
N VAL A 443 -32.36 -0.43 9.76
CA VAL A 443 -32.37 -0.77 8.33
C VAL A 443 -31.62 0.29 7.51
N GLN A 444 -31.84 1.59 7.77
CA GLN A 444 -31.13 2.68 7.09
C GLN A 444 -29.63 2.64 7.40
N ALA A 445 -29.26 2.41 8.65
CA ALA A 445 -27.88 2.23 9.07
C ALA A 445 -27.22 1.06 8.34
N ILE A 446 -27.86 -0.11 8.34
CA ILE A 446 -27.38 -1.29 7.61
C ILE A 446 -27.21 -0.96 6.12
N GLN A 447 -28.18 -0.29 5.50
CA GLN A 447 -28.10 0.08 4.09
C GLN A 447 -26.89 0.98 3.79
N CYS A 448 -26.56 1.93 4.67
CA CYS A 448 -25.33 2.73 4.55
C CYS A 448 -24.09 1.85 4.49
N PHE A 449 -23.98 0.88 5.42
CA PHE A 449 -22.83 -0.03 5.44
C PHE A 449 -22.76 -0.91 4.19
N LEU A 450 -23.90 -1.38 3.68
CA LEU A 450 -23.92 -2.21 2.47
C LEU A 450 -23.48 -1.44 1.23
N GLN A 451 -23.79 -0.15 1.13
CA GLN A 451 -23.25 0.70 0.04
C GLN A 451 -21.76 1.01 0.24
N LEU A 452 -21.32 1.19 1.48
CA LEU A 452 -19.91 1.35 1.80
C LEU A 452 -19.09 0.09 1.45
N ASP A 453 -19.56 -1.12 1.77
CA ASP A 453 -18.88 -2.38 1.42
C ASP A 453 -18.71 -2.49 -0.11
N LYS A 454 -19.74 -2.12 -0.89
CA LYS A 454 -19.64 -2.05 -2.36
C LYS A 454 -18.61 -1.02 -2.81
N LEU A 455 -18.57 0.15 -2.20
CA LEU A 455 -17.60 1.19 -2.54
C LEU A 455 -16.16 0.77 -2.19
N VAL A 456 -15.96 0.12 -1.05
CA VAL A 456 -14.67 -0.46 -0.65
C VAL A 456 -14.23 -1.53 -1.66
N ALA A 457 -15.13 -2.45 -2.04
CA ALA A 457 -14.85 -3.46 -3.06
C ALA A 457 -14.52 -2.83 -4.43
N CYS A 458 -15.29 -1.83 -4.84
CA CYS A 458 -15.05 -1.04 -6.05
C CYS A 458 -13.66 -0.40 -6.05
N CYS A 459 -13.24 0.23 -4.93
CA CYS A 459 -11.89 0.79 -4.81
C CYS A 459 -10.80 -0.30 -4.88
N GLN A 460 -11.02 -1.47 -4.26
CA GLN A 460 -10.08 -2.59 -4.36
C GLN A 460 -9.91 -3.10 -5.80
N ARG A 461 -10.98 -3.08 -6.60
CA ARG A 461 -10.94 -3.41 -8.04
C ARG A 461 -10.25 -2.33 -8.87
N ALA A 462 -10.50 -1.07 -8.55
CA ALA A 462 -9.95 0.10 -9.23
C ALA A 462 -8.41 0.17 -9.21
N ARG A 463 -7.72 -0.69 -8.43
CA ARG A 463 -6.27 -0.86 -8.50
C ARG A 463 -5.80 -1.40 -9.85
N SER A 464 -6.61 -2.21 -10.50
CA SER A 464 -6.32 -2.80 -11.82
C SER A 464 -6.88 -1.90 -12.91
N GLU A 465 -6.06 -1.63 -13.92
CA GLU A 465 -6.44 -0.83 -15.06
C GLU A 465 -7.66 -1.42 -15.78
N GLY A 466 -8.67 -0.59 -16.06
CA GLY A 466 -9.89 -0.98 -16.75
C GLY A 466 -10.88 -1.82 -15.93
N ALA A 467 -10.54 -2.24 -14.71
CA ALA A 467 -11.41 -3.10 -13.88
C ALA A 467 -12.65 -2.39 -13.33
N VAL A 468 -12.62 -1.06 -13.27
CA VAL A 468 -13.72 -0.18 -12.83
C VAL A 468 -13.74 1.04 -13.73
N SER A 469 -14.90 1.37 -14.29
CA SER A 469 -15.08 2.61 -15.04
C SER A 469 -15.32 3.82 -14.11
N PRO A 470 -14.98 5.04 -14.54
CA PRO A 470 -15.31 6.25 -13.79
C PRO A 470 -16.80 6.39 -13.45
N GLY A 471 -17.69 6.00 -14.38
CA GLY A 471 -19.13 6.00 -14.17
C GLY A 471 -19.58 5.03 -13.07
N GLN A 472 -19.01 3.83 -13.03
CA GLN A 472 -19.27 2.85 -11.95
C GLN A 472 -18.82 3.41 -10.60
N MET A 473 -17.64 4.02 -10.53
CA MET A 473 -17.13 4.64 -9.29
C MET A 473 -18.07 5.76 -8.81
N ARG A 474 -18.43 6.71 -9.68
CA ARG A 474 -19.37 7.80 -9.35
C ARG A 474 -20.70 7.27 -8.85
N LYS A 475 -21.22 6.21 -9.47
CA LYS A 475 -22.46 5.57 -9.04
C LYS A 475 -22.33 5.02 -7.62
N HIS A 476 -21.29 4.26 -7.32
CA HIS A 476 -21.09 3.71 -5.97
C HIS A 476 -20.88 4.79 -4.90
N VAL A 477 -20.15 5.87 -5.23
CA VAL A 477 -19.99 7.02 -4.34
C VAL A 477 -21.34 7.70 -4.09
N SER A 478 -22.10 7.97 -5.15
CA SER A 478 -23.43 8.60 -5.07
C SER A 478 -24.41 7.75 -4.25
N ASP A 479 -24.52 6.46 -4.54
CA ASP A 479 -25.42 5.54 -3.82
C ASP A 479 -25.05 5.48 -2.32
N PHE A 480 -23.76 5.49 -1.99
CA PHE A 480 -23.28 5.50 -0.60
C PHE A 480 -23.61 6.83 0.11
N LEU A 481 -23.28 7.97 -0.50
CA LEU A 481 -23.53 9.28 0.12
C LEU A 481 -25.03 9.59 0.24
N GLN A 482 -25.86 9.11 -0.68
CA GLN A 482 -27.32 9.16 -0.55
C GLN A 482 -27.82 8.33 0.63
N ALA A 483 -27.24 7.15 0.86
CA ALA A 483 -27.59 6.35 2.03
C ALA A 483 -27.22 7.08 3.34
N VAL A 484 -26.04 7.71 3.42
CA VAL A 484 -25.62 8.54 4.56
C VAL A 484 -26.62 9.68 4.82
N HIS A 485 -27.09 10.34 3.77
CA HIS A 485 -28.10 11.39 3.90
C HIS A 485 -29.46 10.84 4.37
N ALA A 486 -29.87 9.67 3.88
CA ALA A 486 -31.11 9.01 4.28
C ALA A 486 -31.08 8.51 5.73
N ALA A 487 -29.90 8.25 6.28
CA ALA A 487 -29.69 7.93 7.70
C ALA A 487 -29.49 9.18 8.58
N GLU A 488 -29.61 10.40 8.01
CA GLU A 488 -29.46 11.67 8.71
C GLU A 488 -28.08 11.86 9.39
N TRP A 489 -27.01 11.37 8.75
CA TRP A 489 -25.64 11.43 9.30
C TRP A 489 -24.77 12.52 8.67
N GLN A 490 -25.36 13.60 8.15
CA GLN A 490 -24.64 14.67 7.45
C GLN A 490 -23.68 15.43 8.38
N ASP A 491 -24.02 15.55 9.66
CA ASP A 491 -23.20 16.16 10.72
C ASP A 491 -21.95 15.32 11.07
N ARG A 492 -21.99 14.01 10.78
CA ARG A 492 -20.86 13.08 10.97
C ARG A 492 -19.88 13.07 9.80
N MET A 493 -20.19 13.77 8.71
CA MET A 493 -19.37 13.81 7.49
C MET A 493 -18.14 14.71 7.65
N HIS A 494 -16.99 14.11 7.92
CA HIS A 494 -15.69 14.78 7.84
C HIS A 494 -15.17 14.88 6.39
N SER A 495 -14.06 15.58 6.18
CA SER A 495 -13.52 15.91 4.85
C SER A 495 -13.32 14.73 3.89
N LYS A 496 -12.94 13.55 4.43
CA LYS A 496 -12.79 12.33 3.62
C LYS A 496 -14.08 11.87 2.94
N PHE A 497 -15.27 12.17 3.47
CA PHE A 497 -16.53 11.91 2.76
C PHE A 497 -16.61 12.74 1.47
N HIS A 498 -16.22 14.02 1.55
CA HIS A 498 -16.13 14.88 0.38
C HIS A 498 -15.07 14.40 -0.61
N TRP A 499 -13.93 13.85 -0.14
CA TRP A 499 -12.88 13.34 -1.03
C TRP A 499 -13.35 12.20 -1.94
N LEU A 500 -14.37 11.43 -1.53
CA LEU A 500 -14.97 10.38 -2.35
C LEU A 500 -15.53 10.92 -3.67
N LEU A 501 -16.05 12.15 -3.69
CA LEU A 501 -16.60 12.78 -4.90
C LEU A 501 -15.55 12.95 -6.01
N HIS A 502 -14.26 12.91 -5.66
CA HIS A 502 -13.16 13.02 -6.62
C HIS A 502 -12.67 11.67 -7.16
N PHE A 503 -13.14 10.53 -6.64
CA PHE A 503 -12.63 9.23 -7.06
C PHE A 503 -12.94 8.91 -8.54
N GLY A 504 -14.11 9.33 -9.02
CA GLY A 504 -14.48 9.19 -10.43
C GLY A 504 -13.52 9.95 -11.36
N SER A 505 -13.21 11.20 -11.03
CA SER A 505 -12.29 12.03 -11.84
C SER A 505 -10.84 11.56 -11.73
N HIS A 506 -10.43 10.98 -10.60
CA HIS A 506 -9.12 10.32 -10.48
C HIS A 506 -9.01 9.13 -11.45
N LEU A 507 -10.05 8.29 -11.53
CA LEU A 507 -10.09 7.19 -12.49
C LEU A 507 -10.08 7.67 -13.95
N GLU A 508 -10.72 8.79 -14.27
CA GLU A 508 -10.65 9.37 -15.62
C GLU A 508 -9.23 9.79 -16.00
N LYS A 509 -8.48 10.35 -15.05
CA LYS A 509 -7.12 10.84 -15.31
C LYS A 509 -6.12 9.70 -15.53
N TRP A 510 -6.21 8.63 -14.74
CA TRP A 510 -5.15 7.62 -14.68
C TRP A 510 -5.58 6.21 -15.09
N GLY A 511 -6.88 5.91 -15.17
CA GLY A 511 -7.40 4.59 -15.53
C GLY A 511 -7.35 3.55 -14.41
N PHE A 512 -6.70 3.86 -13.29
CA PHE A 512 -6.63 3.05 -12.07
C PHE A 512 -6.37 3.94 -10.85
N MET A 513 -6.44 3.36 -9.65
CA MET A 513 -6.17 4.03 -8.38
C MET A 513 -5.00 3.37 -7.67
N VAL A 514 -3.95 4.15 -7.40
CA VAL A 514 -2.88 3.73 -6.49
C VAL A 514 -3.42 3.70 -5.06
N GLN A 515 -3.14 2.61 -4.33
CA GLN A 515 -3.48 2.48 -2.92
C GLN A 515 -2.23 2.38 -2.07
N CYS A 516 -2.18 3.13 -0.97
CA CYS A 516 -0.95 3.26 -0.20
C CYS A 516 -0.62 2.10 0.75
N TYR A 517 -1.27 0.94 0.61
CA TYR A 517 -0.87 -0.29 1.32
C TYR A 517 0.58 -0.68 1.04
N THR A 518 1.02 -0.55 -0.21
CA THR A 518 2.39 -0.89 -0.61
C THR A 518 3.41 0.00 0.09
N HIS A 519 3.13 1.30 0.17
CA HIS A 519 3.99 2.28 0.83
C HIS A 519 4.11 1.99 2.33
N GLU A 520 2.99 1.73 3.01
CA GLU A 520 2.99 1.34 4.43
C GLU A 520 3.84 0.09 4.70
N ARG A 521 3.80 -0.89 3.79
CA ARG A 521 4.66 -2.07 3.93
C ARG A 521 6.12 -1.74 3.66
N LYS A 522 6.42 -0.91 2.66
CA LYS A 522 7.77 -0.45 2.32
C LYS A 522 8.44 0.31 3.48
N HIS A 523 7.66 1.07 4.25
CA HIS A 523 8.13 1.76 5.46
C HIS A 523 8.80 0.83 6.48
N ARG A 524 8.45 -0.47 6.50
CA ARG A 524 9.06 -1.46 7.41
C ARG A 524 10.56 -1.58 7.20
N THR A 525 11.04 -1.50 5.96
CA THR A 525 12.48 -1.55 5.64
C THR A 525 13.20 -0.34 6.22
N ILE A 526 12.62 0.85 6.10
CA ILE A 526 13.18 2.07 6.71
C ILE A 526 13.18 1.95 8.23
N LYS A 527 12.05 1.57 8.85
CA LYS A 527 11.95 1.43 10.31
C LYS A 527 13.02 0.48 10.86
N ARG A 528 13.23 -0.67 10.21
CA ARG A 528 14.26 -1.65 10.56
C ARG A 528 15.65 -1.03 10.71
N PHE A 529 16.10 -0.28 9.70
CA PHE A 529 17.45 0.32 9.74
C PHE A 529 17.51 1.59 10.61
N ALA A 530 16.44 2.39 10.59
CA ALA A 530 16.36 3.66 11.32
C ALA A 530 16.43 3.48 12.85
N GLU A 531 15.89 2.38 13.37
CA GLU A 531 15.94 2.03 14.79
C GLU A 531 17.37 1.70 15.25
N ASP A 532 18.15 1.03 14.41
CA ASP A 532 19.49 0.55 14.76
C ASP A 532 20.57 1.62 14.63
N ILE A 533 20.42 2.59 13.72
CA ILE A 533 21.37 3.69 13.57
C ILE A 533 21.27 4.65 14.76
N LYS A 534 22.30 4.66 15.61
CA LYS A 534 22.36 5.53 16.80
C LYS A 534 23.11 6.85 16.57
N LYS A 535 24.02 6.90 15.59
CA LYS A 535 24.84 8.09 15.30
C LYS A 535 24.01 9.14 14.55
N THR A 536 23.64 10.22 15.23
CA THR A 536 22.75 11.26 14.70
C THR A 536 23.45 12.28 13.78
N SER A 537 24.77 12.40 13.82
CA SER A 537 25.54 13.37 13.00
C SER A 537 25.73 12.95 11.54
N ALA A 538 25.58 11.67 11.23
CA ALA A 538 25.64 11.13 9.87
C ALA A 538 24.42 10.23 9.59
N TYR A 539 23.29 10.55 10.22
CA TYR A 539 22.13 9.67 10.29
C TYR A 539 21.51 9.44 8.92
N GLU A 540 21.20 10.52 8.21
CA GLU A 540 20.58 10.49 6.88
C GLU A 540 21.43 9.69 5.90
N GLN A 541 22.73 9.99 5.85
CA GLN A 541 23.68 9.33 4.96
C GLN A 541 23.85 7.84 5.31
N GLY A 542 23.92 7.50 6.60
CA GLY A 542 23.98 6.11 7.06
C GLY A 542 22.70 5.34 6.75
N LEU A 543 21.53 5.98 6.89
CA LEU A 543 20.25 5.35 6.62
C LEU A 543 20.02 5.14 5.13
N LEU A 544 20.31 6.16 4.30
CA LEU A 544 20.25 6.03 2.84
C LEU A 544 21.16 4.90 2.35
N ARG A 545 22.37 4.76 2.93
CA ARG A 545 23.26 3.64 2.58
C ARG A 545 22.59 2.28 2.75
N GLU A 546 22.04 2.01 3.93
CA GLU A 546 21.41 0.72 4.22
C GLU A 546 20.15 0.48 3.39
N VAL A 547 19.30 1.51 3.26
CA VAL A 547 18.03 1.39 2.52
C VAL A 547 18.28 1.18 1.04
N LEU A 548 19.15 1.98 0.40
CA LEU A 548 19.46 1.87 -1.03
C LEU A 548 20.23 0.59 -1.36
N GLY A 549 21.18 0.19 -0.50
CA GLY A 549 21.89 -1.07 -0.66
C GLY A 549 20.94 -2.28 -0.58
N GLN A 550 20.03 -2.28 0.39
CA GLN A 550 18.99 -3.31 0.49
C GLN A 550 18.04 -3.29 -0.71
N GLU A 551 17.67 -2.10 -1.19
CA GLU A 551 16.77 -1.94 -2.33
C GLU A 551 17.37 -2.52 -3.62
N LEU A 552 18.62 -2.17 -3.95
CA LEU A 552 19.33 -2.74 -5.10
C LEU A 552 19.47 -4.27 -4.99
N TYR A 553 19.78 -4.78 -3.80
CA TYR A 553 19.83 -6.22 -3.55
C TYR A 553 18.47 -6.90 -3.78
N CYS A 554 17.38 -6.29 -3.31
CA CYS A 554 16.03 -6.81 -3.50
C CYS A 554 15.62 -6.76 -4.98
N LEU A 555 15.86 -5.66 -5.68
CA LEU A 555 15.50 -5.49 -7.10
C LEU A 555 16.14 -6.55 -8.00
N ALA A 556 17.40 -6.89 -7.76
CA ALA A 556 18.11 -7.94 -8.47
C ALA A 556 17.47 -9.33 -8.32
N ARG A 557 16.74 -9.57 -7.22
CA ARG A 557 16.23 -10.88 -6.81
C ARG A 557 14.71 -10.89 -6.58
N ALA A 558 14.01 -9.85 -7.02
CA ALA A 558 12.61 -9.65 -6.70
C ALA A 558 11.75 -10.62 -7.51
N ASP A 559 11.34 -11.72 -6.88
CA ASP A 559 10.48 -12.72 -7.53
C ASP A 559 9.11 -12.14 -7.93
N CYS A 560 8.69 -10.99 -7.39
CA CYS A 560 7.39 -10.38 -7.72
C CYS A 560 7.29 -9.97 -9.19
N PHE A 561 8.41 -9.73 -9.88
CA PHE A 561 8.46 -9.41 -11.30
C PHE A 561 8.56 -10.64 -12.20
N ALA A 562 8.74 -11.84 -11.64
CA ALA A 562 8.65 -13.08 -12.40
C ALA A 562 7.20 -13.29 -12.82
N ALA A 563 6.91 -13.06 -14.10
CA ALA A 563 5.56 -13.12 -14.69
C ALA A 563 5.04 -14.56 -14.86
N MET A 564 5.38 -15.47 -13.95
CA MET A 564 5.14 -16.90 -14.10
C MET A 564 4.39 -17.47 -12.90
N LEU A 565 3.42 -18.32 -13.21
CA LEU A 565 2.82 -19.22 -12.24
C LEU A 565 3.91 -20.15 -11.71
N GLN A 566 4.15 -20.14 -10.40
CA GLN A 566 5.28 -20.84 -9.81
C GLN A 566 4.92 -21.43 -8.45
N LEU A 567 5.33 -22.68 -8.23
CA LEU A 567 5.37 -23.27 -6.90
C LEU A 567 6.48 -22.60 -6.07
N GLN A 568 6.16 -22.20 -4.84
CA GLN A 568 7.16 -21.57 -3.97
C GLN A 568 7.89 -22.63 -3.14
N ASP A 569 9.22 -22.63 -3.23
CA ASP A 569 10.12 -23.57 -2.56
C ASP A 569 9.68 -25.05 -2.71
N PRO A 570 9.50 -25.57 -3.94
CA PRO A 570 9.07 -26.95 -4.15
C PRO A 570 10.09 -27.92 -3.56
N LYS A 571 9.61 -28.92 -2.82
CA LYS A 571 10.44 -29.95 -2.17
C LYS A 571 10.01 -31.34 -2.60
N PRO A 572 10.94 -32.32 -2.65
CA PRO A 572 10.56 -33.71 -2.88
C PRO A 572 9.52 -34.18 -1.87
N ALA A 573 8.45 -34.80 -2.37
CA ALA A 573 7.38 -35.34 -1.53
C ALA A 573 7.90 -36.49 -0.66
N SER A 574 7.49 -36.53 0.62
CA SER A 574 7.75 -37.68 1.48
C SER A 574 7.19 -38.97 0.86
N ARG A 575 7.78 -40.14 1.15
CA ARG A 575 7.32 -41.45 0.63
C ARG A 575 5.81 -41.67 0.79
N ARG A 576 5.26 -41.30 1.96
CA ARG A 576 3.82 -41.42 2.25
C ARG A 576 2.95 -40.50 1.37
N LYS A 577 3.34 -39.23 1.22
CA LYS A 577 2.63 -38.27 0.35
C LYS A 577 2.72 -38.68 -1.12
N ALA A 578 3.89 -39.10 -1.59
CA ALA A 578 4.07 -39.58 -2.96
C ALA A 578 3.19 -40.81 -3.26
N ALA A 579 3.09 -41.76 -2.33
CA ALA A 579 2.20 -42.92 -2.47
C ALA A 579 0.72 -42.53 -2.51
N ALA A 580 0.29 -41.53 -1.72
CA ALA A 580 -1.08 -41.03 -1.77
C ALA A 580 -1.39 -40.32 -3.09
N LEU A 581 -0.50 -39.47 -3.57
CA LEU A 581 -0.65 -38.73 -4.83
C LEU A 581 -0.75 -39.68 -6.03
N ARG A 582 0.06 -40.75 -6.07
CA ARG A 582 0.00 -41.77 -7.13
C ARG A 582 -1.30 -42.57 -7.16
N LYS A 583 -2.07 -42.62 -6.06
CA LYS A 583 -3.42 -43.22 -6.07
C LYS A 583 -4.47 -42.29 -6.67
N ILE A 584 -4.24 -40.99 -6.61
CA ILE A 584 -5.17 -39.94 -7.06
C ILE A 584 -4.89 -39.57 -8.51
N ILE A 585 -3.63 -39.69 -8.96
CA ILE A 585 -3.14 -39.24 -10.27
C ILE A 585 -2.59 -40.47 -11.02
N PRO A 586 -3.40 -41.13 -11.86
CA PRO A 586 -3.01 -42.35 -12.58
C PRO A 586 -1.78 -42.18 -13.49
N GLU A 587 -1.50 -40.97 -13.95
CA GLU A 587 -0.42 -40.63 -14.87
C GLU A 587 0.98 -40.62 -14.20
N LEU A 588 1.04 -40.66 -12.87
CA LEU A 588 2.30 -40.64 -12.12
C LEU A 588 2.93 -42.04 -12.01
N THR A 589 4.06 -42.24 -12.68
CA THR A 589 4.83 -43.49 -12.57
C THR A 589 5.65 -43.56 -11.25
N SER A 590 6.08 -44.76 -10.88
CA SER A 590 6.91 -44.99 -9.69
C SER A 590 8.29 -44.32 -9.76
N ALA A 591 8.79 -44.04 -10.97
CA ALA A 591 10.12 -43.48 -11.23
C ALA A 591 10.21 -41.95 -11.09
N GLN A 592 9.08 -41.23 -11.15
CA GLN A 592 9.08 -39.78 -11.10
C GLN A 592 9.17 -39.25 -9.65
N VAL A 593 10.06 -38.27 -9.45
CA VAL A 593 10.15 -37.50 -8.20
C VAL A 593 9.05 -36.44 -8.21
N ILE A 594 8.07 -36.59 -7.32
CA ILE A 594 6.98 -35.64 -7.16
C ILE A 594 7.46 -34.51 -6.26
N HIS A 595 7.47 -33.29 -6.79
CA HIS A 595 7.71 -32.10 -5.97
C HIS A 595 6.39 -31.57 -5.44
N VAL A 596 6.38 -31.19 -4.16
CA VAL A 596 5.25 -30.58 -3.48
C VAL A 596 5.63 -29.22 -2.91
N ALA A 597 4.68 -28.30 -2.92
CA ALA A 597 4.83 -27.00 -2.29
C ALA A 597 3.68 -26.74 -1.32
N GLU A 598 3.91 -25.85 -0.36
CA GLU A 598 2.87 -25.35 0.53
C GLU A 598 2.12 -24.16 -0.07
N LYS A 599 2.68 -23.55 -1.13
CA LYS A 599 2.18 -22.33 -1.75
C LYS A 599 2.40 -22.33 -3.25
N VAL A 600 1.47 -21.72 -3.97
CA VAL A 600 1.63 -21.33 -5.38
C VAL A 600 1.45 -19.82 -5.50
N ARG A 601 2.24 -19.20 -6.38
CA ARG A 601 2.01 -17.83 -6.83
C ARG A 601 1.31 -17.87 -8.18
N LEU A 602 0.19 -17.16 -8.29
CA LEU A 602 -0.54 -16.98 -9.54
C LEU A 602 0.11 -15.90 -10.40
N PRO A 603 -0.17 -15.84 -11.72
CA PRO A 603 0.27 -14.74 -12.58
C PRO A 603 -0.24 -13.36 -12.12
N SER A 604 -1.37 -13.33 -11.41
CA SER A 604 -1.88 -12.13 -10.73
C SER A 604 -1.04 -11.69 -9.52
N GLY A 605 0.02 -12.46 -9.18
CA GLY A 605 0.86 -12.37 -7.98
C GLY A 605 0.21 -12.78 -6.67
N GLU A 606 -1.08 -13.13 -6.70
CA GLU A 606 -1.74 -13.66 -5.52
C GLU A 606 -1.08 -14.99 -5.10
N ARG A 607 -0.95 -15.17 -3.78
CA ARG A 607 -0.41 -16.40 -3.20
C ARG A 607 -1.54 -17.22 -2.64
N ILE A 608 -1.65 -18.46 -3.08
CA ILE A 608 -2.58 -19.45 -2.54
C ILE A 608 -1.78 -20.46 -1.74
N CYS A 609 -2.25 -20.78 -0.54
CA CYS A 609 -1.62 -21.73 0.36
C CYS A 609 -2.42 -23.03 0.44
N ARG A 610 -1.75 -24.10 0.86
CA ARG A 610 -2.43 -25.35 1.23
C ARG A 610 -3.48 -25.10 2.30
N GLY A 611 -4.70 -25.57 2.06
CA GLY A 611 -5.84 -25.44 2.96
C GLY A 611 -6.66 -24.16 2.74
N ASP A 612 -6.34 -23.34 1.74
CA ASP A 612 -7.20 -22.25 1.32
C ASP A 612 -8.39 -22.79 0.50
N ALA A 613 -9.55 -22.15 0.66
CA ALA A 613 -10.62 -22.27 -0.33
C ALA A 613 -10.28 -21.36 -1.51
N VAL A 614 -10.42 -21.86 -2.72
CA VAL A 614 -10.09 -21.15 -3.96
C VAL A 614 -11.31 -21.05 -4.86
N LEU A 615 -11.35 -19.97 -5.63
CA LEU A 615 -12.31 -19.78 -6.70
C LEU A 615 -11.68 -20.19 -8.03
N LEU A 616 -12.48 -20.85 -8.86
CA LEU A 616 -12.11 -21.41 -10.14
C LEU A 616 -13.09 -20.94 -11.21
N GLU A 617 -12.63 -20.82 -12.45
CA GLU A 617 -13.52 -20.61 -13.60
C GLU A 617 -13.71 -21.96 -14.33
N GLY A 618 -14.91 -22.54 -14.25
CA GLY A 618 -15.22 -23.87 -14.81
C GLY A 618 -16.53 -23.85 -15.61
N ASN A 619 -16.50 -24.31 -16.87
CA ASN A 619 -17.67 -24.44 -17.74
C ASN A 619 -18.58 -23.18 -17.84
N GLY A 620 -18.00 -21.98 -17.73
CA GLY A 620 -18.75 -20.71 -17.75
C GLY A 620 -19.43 -20.33 -16.42
N CYS A 621 -19.17 -21.08 -15.35
CA CYS A 621 -19.62 -20.81 -13.99
C CYS A 621 -18.43 -20.65 -13.04
N LEU A 622 -18.63 -19.93 -11.94
CA LEU A 622 -17.67 -19.88 -10.85
C LEU A 622 -17.84 -21.13 -9.96
N GLU A 623 -16.75 -21.86 -9.77
CA GLU A 623 -16.69 -23.02 -8.89
C GLU A 623 -15.75 -22.75 -7.71
N CYS A 624 -15.92 -23.50 -6.62
CA CYS A 624 -15.03 -23.41 -5.47
C CYS A 624 -14.39 -24.76 -5.15
N ALA A 625 -13.17 -24.72 -4.62
CA ALA A 625 -12.49 -25.93 -4.18
C ALA A 625 -11.61 -25.67 -2.96
N LEU A 626 -11.32 -26.71 -2.16
CA LEU A 626 -10.40 -26.64 -1.03
C LEU A 626 -9.05 -27.25 -1.40
N VAL A 627 -7.99 -26.45 -1.34
CA VAL A 627 -6.62 -26.88 -1.70
C VAL A 627 -6.08 -27.89 -0.68
N TRP A 628 -5.74 -29.09 -1.15
CA TRP A 628 -5.14 -30.13 -0.32
C TRP A 628 -3.61 -30.22 -0.48
N ALA A 629 -3.09 -30.06 -1.71
CA ALA A 629 -1.65 -30.05 -1.97
C ALA A 629 -1.35 -29.43 -3.33
N PHE A 630 -0.20 -28.75 -3.46
CA PHE A 630 0.36 -28.37 -4.74
C PHE A 630 1.40 -29.38 -5.20
N VAL A 631 1.40 -29.71 -6.49
CA VAL A 631 2.30 -30.67 -7.11
C VAL A 631 2.85 -30.12 -8.43
N GLU A 632 4.11 -30.43 -8.72
CA GLU A 632 4.71 -30.16 -10.02
C GLU A 632 4.74 -31.42 -10.87
N LEU A 633 4.19 -31.34 -12.08
CA LEU A 633 4.15 -32.43 -13.07
C LEU A 633 4.67 -31.91 -14.40
N ALA A 634 5.76 -32.49 -14.90
CA ALA A 634 6.39 -32.11 -16.17
C ALA A 634 6.63 -30.58 -16.33
N GLY A 635 7.04 -29.91 -15.25
CA GLY A 635 7.29 -28.46 -15.24
C GLY A 635 6.05 -27.58 -15.13
N GLN A 636 4.86 -28.16 -14.97
CA GLN A 636 3.61 -27.43 -14.75
C GLN A 636 3.10 -27.62 -13.31
N ALA A 637 2.51 -26.57 -12.74
CA ALA A 637 1.94 -26.64 -11.39
C ALA A 637 0.47 -27.05 -11.42
N TYR A 638 0.15 -28.05 -10.61
CA TYR A 638 -1.19 -28.53 -10.36
C TYR A 638 -1.51 -28.48 -8.87
N SER A 639 -2.79 -28.55 -8.54
CA SER A 639 -3.30 -28.65 -7.19
C SER A 639 -4.25 -29.82 -7.07
N VAL A 640 -4.06 -30.61 -6.04
CA VAL A 640 -5.06 -31.58 -5.59
C VAL A 640 -6.05 -30.83 -4.70
N VAL A 641 -7.33 -30.88 -5.05
CA VAL A 641 -8.40 -30.14 -4.39
C VAL A 641 -9.56 -31.06 -4.01
N HIS A 642 -10.34 -30.66 -3.02
CA HIS A 642 -11.70 -31.19 -2.82
C HIS A 642 -12.67 -30.25 -3.52
N SER A 643 -13.52 -30.78 -4.42
CA SER A 643 -14.52 -29.96 -5.09
C SER A 643 -15.60 -29.50 -4.10
N ILE A 644 -16.07 -28.26 -4.25
CA ILE A 644 -17.24 -27.72 -3.58
C ILE A 644 -18.23 -27.43 -4.69
N SER A 645 -19.22 -28.32 -4.87
CA SER A 645 -20.26 -28.13 -5.88
C SER A 645 -21.09 -26.87 -5.57
N SER A 646 -21.51 -26.15 -6.61
CA SER A 646 -22.36 -24.95 -6.63
C SER A 646 -21.93 -23.69 -5.85
N LEU A 647 -21.93 -22.56 -6.57
CA LEU A 647 -21.65 -21.22 -6.05
C LEU A 647 -22.84 -20.30 -6.35
N LEU A 648 -24.00 -20.66 -5.83
CA LEU A 648 -25.20 -19.82 -5.74
C LEU A 648 -26.00 -20.36 -4.54
N CYS A 649 -26.81 -19.50 -3.93
CA CYS A 649 -27.63 -19.82 -2.77
C CYS A 649 -28.24 -21.24 -2.88
N ASP A 650 -27.97 -22.06 -1.86
CA ASP A 650 -28.48 -23.42 -1.60
C ASP A 650 -27.62 -24.63 -2.04
N ASP A 651 -27.32 -25.43 -1.00
CA ASP A 651 -26.94 -26.85 -0.92
C ASP A 651 -25.74 -27.38 -1.72
N SER A 652 -24.68 -27.78 -1.01
CA SER A 652 -23.64 -28.66 -1.56
C SER A 652 -22.92 -29.54 -0.53
N CYS A 653 -22.46 -30.71 -1.01
CA CYS A 653 -21.74 -31.76 -0.29
C CYS A 653 -20.31 -31.91 -0.85
N ILE A 654 -19.35 -32.34 -0.03
CA ILE A 654 -17.95 -32.54 -0.44
C ILE A 654 -17.82 -33.89 -1.14
N ASP A 655 -17.65 -33.87 -2.47
CA ASP A 655 -17.42 -35.08 -3.26
C ASP A 655 -16.03 -35.04 -3.92
N SER A 656 -15.27 -36.13 -3.70
CA SER A 656 -14.01 -36.55 -4.34
C SER A 656 -12.80 -35.56 -4.38
N LEU A 657 -11.61 -36.14 -4.36
CA LEU A 657 -10.35 -35.44 -4.63
C LEU A 657 -10.14 -35.34 -6.15
N HIS A 658 -9.86 -34.14 -6.64
CA HIS A 658 -9.59 -33.86 -8.05
C HIS A 658 -8.22 -33.22 -8.22
N LEU A 659 -7.58 -33.48 -9.35
CA LEU A 659 -6.38 -32.77 -9.78
C LEU A 659 -6.78 -31.66 -10.74
N LEU A 660 -6.44 -30.42 -10.41
CA LEU A 660 -6.71 -29.25 -11.25
C LEU A 660 -5.42 -28.51 -11.59
N PRO A 661 -5.27 -27.97 -12.81
CA PRO A 661 -4.20 -27.02 -13.13
C PRO A 661 -4.28 -25.78 -12.22
N CYS A 662 -3.17 -25.36 -11.62
CA CYS A 662 -3.16 -24.14 -10.80
C CYS A 662 -3.46 -22.87 -11.62
N ARG A 663 -3.31 -22.92 -12.95
CA ARG A 663 -3.61 -21.78 -13.84
C ARG A 663 -5.09 -21.43 -13.88
N ASP A 664 -5.96 -22.37 -13.49
CA ASP A 664 -7.41 -22.18 -13.47
C ASP A 664 -7.87 -21.50 -12.15
N PHE A 665 -6.94 -21.24 -11.23
CA PHE A 665 -7.24 -20.62 -9.94
C PHE A 665 -7.32 -19.11 -10.11
N LEU A 666 -8.44 -18.52 -9.68
CA LEU A 666 -8.64 -17.07 -9.73
C LEU A 666 -8.05 -16.39 -8.49
N CYS A 667 -8.42 -16.88 -7.30
CA CYS A 667 -8.05 -16.26 -6.01
C CYS A 667 -8.41 -17.16 -4.81
N ALA A 668 -7.86 -16.85 -3.63
CA ALA A 668 -8.26 -17.45 -2.37
C ALA A 668 -9.47 -16.72 -1.75
N CYS A 669 -10.36 -17.46 -1.10
CA CYS A 669 -11.64 -16.96 -0.60
C CYS A 669 -11.77 -17.08 0.93
N THR A 670 -12.51 -16.14 1.51
CA THR A 670 -12.97 -16.23 2.91
C THR A 670 -14.24 -17.09 2.96
N TRP A 671 -14.30 -18.05 3.88
CA TRP A 671 -15.39 -19.02 3.94
C TRP A 671 -15.76 -19.41 5.36
N ARG A 672 -16.94 -20.00 5.56
CA ARG A 672 -17.36 -20.61 6.84
C ARG A 672 -18.16 -21.87 6.62
N ASP A 673 -18.12 -22.80 7.58
CA ASP A 673 -19.01 -23.95 7.60
C ASP A 673 -20.43 -23.53 7.99
N MET A 674 -21.41 -24.22 7.42
CA MET A 674 -22.84 -24.07 7.65
C MET A 674 -23.41 -25.43 8.10
N ALA A 675 -24.63 -25.43 8.63
CA ALA A 675 -25.32 -26.67 8.99
C ALA A 675 -25.48 -27.60 7.77
N GLY A 676 -25.33 -28.91 8.00
CA GLY A 676 -25.47 -29.95 6.96
C GLY A 676 -24.23 -30.14 6.09
N GLY A 677 -23.03 -29.75 6.55
CA GLY A 677 -21.78 -29.91 5.78
C GLY A 677 -21.57 -28.90 4.65
N ARG A 678 -22.49 -27.92 4.54
CA ARG A 678 -22.44 -26.84 3.53
C ARG A 678 -21.39 -25.80 3.90
N ARG A 679 -20.91 -25.03 2.92
CA ARG A 679 -20.03 -23.89 3.15
C ARG A 679 -20.56 -22.62 2.51
N GLN A 680 -20.41 -21.51 3.21
CA GLN A 680 -20.66 -20.18 2.66
C GLN A 680 -19.34 -19.51 2.34
N ILE A 681 -19.25 -18.90 1.16
CA ILE A 681 -18.05 -18.25 0.66
C ILE A 681 -18.35 -16.77 0.38
N ILE A 682 -17.42 -15.90 0.75
CA ILE A 682 -17.42 -14.49 0.35
C ILE A 682 -16.63 -14.38 -0.95
N LEU A 683 -17.31 -13.94 -2.01
CA LEU A 683 -16.64 -13.57 -3.25
C LEU A 683 -15.63 -12.45 -2.98
N PRO A 684 -14.38 -12.56 -3.46
CA PRO A 684 -13.39 -11.52 -3.29
C PRO A 684 -13.83 -10.20 -3.94
N ALA A 685 -13.34 -9.09 -3.41
CA ALA A 685 -13.70 -7.77 -3.93
C ALA A 685 -13.40 -7.62 -5.43
N SER A 686 -12.38 -8.32 -5.96
CA SER A 686 -12.05 -8.35 -7.38
C SER A 686 -13.20 -8.82 -8.28
N LEU A 687 -14.14 -9.60 -7.74
CA LEU A 687 -15.20 -10.31 -8.46
C LEU A 687 -16.61 -9.93 -7.98
N ARG A 688 -16.72 -8.99 -7.04
CA ARG A 688 -17.99 -8.47 -6.50
C ARG A 688 -18.46 -7.20 -7.19
#